data_AF-A0A4E0RGE5-F1
#
_entry.id   AF-A0A4E0RGE5-F1
#
_cell.length_a   1.000
_cell.length_b   1.000
_cell.length_c   1.000
_cell.angle_alpha   90.00
_cell.angle_beta   90.00
_cell.angle_gamma   90.00
#
_symmetry.space_group_name_H-M   'P 1'
#
loop_
_entity.id
_entity.type
_entity.pdbx_description
1 polymer ?
#
loop_
_entity_poly.entity_id
_entity_poly.type
_entity_poly.pdbx_seq_one_letter_code
_entity_poly.pdbx_strand_id
1 'polypeptide(L)'
;MAGSSVQSLQEENRQLQNALKEALQEKYEAAQYGLRLLEEKQQLQNQVEELEKRSEEVNRELKLSKQVKLHEQNEIQRRLSLAGFEEEQDMLSKYANKEQQLIAQVQDLEVELKDVKVKLDRQMADNDGLHQKYADQMAKCEELGQVNQRLKTELKETKVKEGQLLNEFDDLEAENLDLQKTILALKTSQLEEITRLKRMTEKSLEEALESLQIERDQRHNLRKELDSRLTSESMYHFTALRHDLKGSVNLSLTNRDGTENSSQVLEKIDAALMEKLGSDNKYVQEDARLSQSNAVVKNSNGEQALSTPDDLFTELRVTEMTKYQTELSRLEANENELNRLLEEMQCSLELANSEVSNKQERINGLLAQLDAIMSIRSEADEEFERKEAESEPSASDLTVSGGHSAKDIMAESTLSVLLQLDENDENENSIRNQAAYKRLRKALRLTENRYSVALRQITSMQHDLWRYHEREKLNSRPELATEEGLKQELIRLQQDLEQRSEEIKNLKNHLSSNQESSRSTDDRLRAFSKDISRALNIHLDSYALVCSAMKENPAKQVTELAERLQIPLRLNNKESPDVSVASDVNTDDEGDRLVMRLAPADSPSSEALGNAVDFQLSMANHLRHLLYSFSEKYTQVVKKSTGQVSMDLEEAQQEIRALKASNEVKREQVATMRSMLRTNKNTAETALANLKQKYEKEKLLVTGTMQSLRDELAVLKEDSAKNASLRAMYSQRYEEFAAQIDEMQQKLIFAENERRTLNSLLRLAILQKLDLTQRLEDIAVKQEESGYFQKQQQSHGMAPRVSLPASYGIPQAQHPAPSCANSLLPNPVNPQPYILGNHPVGAPPFSPPEPSGLGRVSGVASGGASGVHQTPGLPLHRTILSPQHASPNSHTGAKFISSGGTDRSKRTPRTKRDGQS
;
A
#
# COMPACT_ATOMS: atom_id res chain seq x y z
N MET A 1 -28.15 -185.89 -81.60
CA MET A 1 -29.26 -184.92 -81.65
C MET A 1 -29.02 -183.84 -80.58
N ALA A 2 -28.12 -182.88 -80.80
CA ALA A 2 -28.33 -181.68 -81.61
C ALA A 2 -29.29 -180.61 -80.99
N GLY A 3 -30.04 -180.91 -79.92
CA GLY A 3 -30.95 -179.94 -79.29
C GLY A 3 -30.35 -179.14 -78.13
N SER A 4 -29.70 -179.82 -77.18
CA SER A 4 -29.33 -179.24 -75.87
C SER A 4 -28.31 -178.08 -75.94
N SER A 5 -27.36 -178.12 -76.89
CA SER A 5 -26.28 -177.12 -76.97
C SER A 5 -26.76 -175.70 -77.30
N VAL A 6 -27.92 -175.55 -77.95
CA VAL A 6 -28.46 -174.23 -78.32
C VAL A 6 -29.09 -173.54 -77.10
N GLN A 7 -29.79 -174.31 -76.25
CA GLN A 7 -30.43 -173.78 -75.05
C GLN A 7 -29.40 -173.29 -74.02
N SER A 8 -28.29 -174.03 -73.84
CA SER A 8 -27.18 -173.59 -72.97
C SER A 8 -26.60 -172.24 -73.42
N LEU A 9 -26.33 -172.08 -74.72
CA LEU A 9 -25.77 -170.84 -75.28
C LEU A 9 -26.77 -169.68 -75.27
N GLN A 10 -28.08 -169.95 -75.42
CA GLN A 10 -29.12 -168.93 -75.27
C GLN A 10 -29.26 -168.45 -73.82
N GLU A 11 -29.18 -169.36 -72.85
CA GLU A 11 -29.25 -169.03 -71.43
C GLU A 11 -27.99 -168.30 -70.95
N GLU A 12 -26.80 -168.72 -71.41
CA GLU A 12 -25.53 -168.01 -71.17
C GLU A 12 -25.54 -166.61 -71.79
N ASN A 13 -26.02 -166.45 -73.02
CA ASN A 13 -26.15 -165.13 -73.66
C ASN A 13 -27.18 -164.26 -72.92
N ARG A 14 -28.27 -164.84 -72.39
CA ARG A 14 -29.24 -164.14 -71.54
C ARG A 14 -28.64 -163.69 -70.21
N GLN A 15 -27.79 -164.51 -69.58
CA GLN A 15 -27.05 -164.16 -68.37
C GLN A 15 -26.03 -163.05 -68.64
N LEU A 16 -25.25 -163.14 -69.72
CA LEU A 16 -24.30 -162.11 -70.14
C LEU A 16 -25.01 -160.79 -70.50
N GLN A 17 -26.16 -160.82 -71.16
CA GLN A 17 -26.97 -159.62 -71.43
C GLN A 17 -27.52 -158.97 -70.15
N ASN A 18 -27.88 -159.77 -69.15
CA ASN A 18 -28.35 -159.25 -67.86
C ASN A 18 -27.18 -158.65 -67.04
N ALA A 19 -26.07 -159.37 -66.91
CA ALA A 19 -24.86 -158.88 -66.25
C ALA A 19 -24.29 -157.63 -66.95
N LEU A 20 -24.39 -157.54 -68.28
CA LEU A 20 -24.02 -156.33 -69.04
C LEU A 20 -24.97 -155.16 -68.74
N LYS A 21 -26.29 -155.39 -68.60
CA LYS A 21 -27.24 -154.34 -68.19
C LYS A 21 -27.00 -153.87 -66.76
N GLU A 22 -26.78 -154.81 -65.85
CA GLU A 22 -26.48 -154.55 -64.43
C GLU A 22 -25.18 -153.72 -64.32
N ALA A 23 -24.08 -154.17 -64.93
CA ALA A 23 -22.82 -153.42 -64.97
C ALA A 23 -22.87 -152.10 -65.76
N LEU A 24 -23.86 -151.90 -66.66
CA LEU A 24 -24.14 -150.61 -67.29
C LEU A 24 -24.98 -149.70 -66.39
N GLN A 25 -25.93 -150.25 -65.64
CA GLN A 25 -26.74 -149.51 -64.67
C GLN A 25 -25.89 -149.08 -63.47
N GLU A 26 -25.05 -149.96 -62.90
CA GLU A 26 -24.07 -149.60 -61.87
C GLU A 26 -23.14 -148.48 -62.34
N LYS A 27 -22.65 -148.54 -63.58
CA LYS A 27 -21.83 -147.46 -64.17
C LYS A 27 -22.61 -146.17 -64.36
N TYR A 28 -23.89 -146.24 -64.72
CA TYR A 28 -24.75 -145.08 -64.89
C TYR A 28 -25.09 -144.43 -63.54
N GLU A 29 -25.43 -145.23 -62.53
CA GLU A 29 -25.66 -144.76 -61.16
C GLU A 29 -24.38 -144.20 -60.55
N ALA A 30 -23.23 -144.87 -60.69
CA ALA A 30 -21.93 -144.35 -60.26
C ALA A 30 -21.56 -143.04 -60.99
N ALA A 31 -21.91 -142.88 -62.27
CA ALA A 31 -21.75 -141.63 -63.00
C ALA A 31 -22.71 -140.54 -62.51
N GLN A 32 -23.97 -140.86 -62.15
CA GLN A 32 -24.90 -139.91 -61.54
C GLN A 32 -24.45 -139.48 -60.13
N TYR A 33 -23.98 -140.40 -59.30
CA TYR A 33 -23.40 -140.07 -57.99
C TYR A 33 -22.11 -139.26 -58.15
N GLY A 34 -21.24 -139.60 -59.11
CA GLY A 34 -20.04 -138.84 -59.43
C GLY A 34 -20.35 -137.42 -59.94
N LEU A 35 -21.37 -137.25 -60.77
CA LEU A 35 -21.87 -135.95 -61.21
C LEU A 35 -22.44 -135.14 -60.03
N ARG A 36 -23.29 -135.74 -59.19
CA ARG A 36 -23.84 -135.08 -58.01
C ARG A 36 -22.74 -134.67 -57.02
N LEU A 37 -21.72 -135.49 -56.82
CA LEU A 37 -20.55 -135.15 -56.01
C LEU A 37 -19.70 -134.03 -56.64
N LEU A 38 -19.62 -133.93 -57.97
CA LEU A 38 -18.97 -132.82 -58.67
C LEU A 38 -19.79 -131.52 -58.55
N GLU A 39 -21.11 -131.60 -58.66
CA GLU A 39 -22.04 -130.48 -58.47
C GLU A 39 -22.02 -129.98 -57.02
N GLU A 40 -22.09 -130.88 -56.04
CA GLU A 40 -21.97 -130.58 -54.60
C GLU A 40 -20.58 -129.99 -54.28
N LYS A 41 -19.50 -130.57 -54.80
CA LYS A 41 -18.15 -130.00 -54.68
C LYS A 41 -18.07 -128.60 -55.29
N GLN A 42 -18.64 -128.37 -56.47
CA GLN A 42 -18.63 -127.04 -57.10
C GLN A 42 -19.47 -126.03 -56.30
N GLN A 43 -20.61 -126.45 -55.74
CA GLN A 43 -21.40 -125.60 -54.84
C GLN A 43 -20.63 -125.26 -53.57
N LEU A 44 -19.95 -126.23 -52.95
CA LEU A 44 -19.10 -126.01 -51.78
C LEU A 44 -17.88 -125.12 -52.12
N GLN A 45 -17.25 -125.28 -53.28
CA GLN A 45 -16.17 -124.40 -53.73
C GLN A 45 -16.67 -122.96 -53.94
N ASN A 46 -17.83 -122.78 -54.58
CA ASN A 46 -18.44 -121.46 -54.74
C ASN A 46 -18.77 -120.82 -53.37
N GLN A 47 -19.29 -121.60 -52.41
CA GLN A 47 -19.57 -121.15 -51.06
C GLN A 47 -18.28 -120.77 -50.30
N VAL A 48 -17.20 -121.54 -50.44
CA VAL A 48 -15.89 -121.21 -49.85
C VAL A 48 -15.36 -119.92 -50.45
N GLU A 49 -15.34 -119.76 -51.78
CA GLU A 49 -14.92 -118.52 -52.42
C GLU A 49 -15.77 -117.31 -52.00
N GLU A 50 -17.08 -117.49 -51.82
CA GLU A 50 -17.99 -116.44 -51.32
C GLU A 50 -17.72 -116.09 -49.85
N LEU A 51 -17.38 -117.07 -49.00
CA LEU A 51 -17.01 -116.85 -47.60
C LEU A 51 -15.62 -116.22 -47.48
N GLU A 52 -14.67 -116.58 -48.35
CA GLU A 52 -13.36 -115.96 -48.45
C GLU A 52 -13.48 -114.50 -48.89
N LYS A 53 -14.29 -114.20 -49.93
CA LYS A 53 -14.56 -112.82 -50.38
C LYS A 53 -15.21 -111.98 -49.27
N ARG A 54 -16.23 -112.49 -48.58
CA ARG A 54 -16.84 -111.81 -47.42
C ARG A 54 -15.86 -111.63 -46.25
N SER A 55 -14.99 -112.62 -46.00
CA SER A 55 -13.93 -112.52 -44.98
C SER A 55 -12.90 -111.44 -45.35
N GLU A 56 -12.48 -111.37 -46.61
CA GLU A 56 -11.59 -110.33 -47.14
C GLU A 56 -12.21 -108.93 -47.08
N GLU A 57 -13.51 -108.80 -47.34
CA GLU A 57 -14.28 -107.56 -47.27
C GLU A 57 -14.41 -107.07 -45.83
N VAL A 58 -14.90 -107.91 -44.92
CA VAL A 58 -14.96 -107.62 -43.48
C VAL A 58 -13.57 -107.31 -42.90
N ASN A 59 -12.49 -107.96 -43.39
CA ASN A 59 -11.13 -107.62 -42.99
C ASN A 59 -10.64 -106.26 -43.55
N ARG A 60 -11.11 -105.81 -44.72
CA ARG A 60 -10.85 -104.46 -45.23
C ARG A 60 -11.63 -103.41 -44.42
N GLU A 61 -12.92 -103.64 -44.17
CA GLU A 61 -13.75 -102.77 -43.33
C GLU A 61 -13.19 -102.64 -41.91
N LEU A 62 -12.79 -103.75 -41.29
CA LEU A 62 -12.18 -103.75 -39.96
C LEU A 62 -10.84 -103.00 -39.92
N LYS A 63 -10.03 -103.07 -40.99
CA LYS A 63 -8.79 -102.28 -41.11
C LYS A 63 -9.09 -100.79 -41.25
N LEU A 64 -10.03 -100.41 -42.13
CA LEU A 64 -10.46 -99.03 -42.33
C LEU A 64 -11.07 -98.44 -41.05
N SER A 65 -11.98 -99.17 -40.38
CA SER A 65 -12.59 -98.75 -39.12
C SER A 65 -11.55 -98.56 -38.00
N LYS A 66 -10.55 -99.46 -37.90
CA LYS A 66 -9.42 -99.29 -36.97
C LYS A 66 -8.57 -98.06 -37.32
N GLN A 67 -8.28 -97.83 -38.60
CA GLN A 67 -7.48 -96.69 -39.05
C GLN A 67 -8.21 -95.35 -38.80
N VAL A 68 -9.51 -95.28 -39.08
CA VAL A 68 -10.35 -94.10 -38.80
C VAL A 68 -10.40 -93.84 -37.29
N LYS A 69 -10.71 -94.84 -36.46
CA LYS A 69 -10.74 -94.67 -35.00
C LYS A 69 -9.39 -94.26 -34.41
N LEU A 70 -8.28 -94.79 -34.95
CA LEU A 70 -6.94 -94.37 -34.54
C LEU A 70 -6.67 -92.91 -34.94
N HIS A 71 -7.10 -92.48 -36.13
CA HIS A 71 -6.95 -91.09 -36.57
C HIS A 71 -7.80 -90.13 -35.72
N GLU A 72 -9.07 -90.47 -35.50
CA GLU A 72 -10.01 -89.74 -34.66
C GLU A 72 -9.51 -89.64 -33.20
N GLN A 73 -9.01 -90.73 -32.61
CA GLN A 73 -8.42 -90.71 -31.27
C GLN A 73 -7.18 -89.80 -31.20
N ASN A 74 -6.28 -89.86 -32.19
CA ASN A 74 -5.13 -88.96 -32.25
C ASN A 74 -5.55 -87.50 -32.44
N GLU A 75 -6.61 -87.23 -33.21
CA GLU A 75 -7.12 -85.87 -33.41
C GLU A 75 -7.79 -85.33 -32.14
N ILE A 76 -8.59 -86.14 -31.44
CA ILE A 76 -9.16 -85.82 -30.13
C ILE A 76 -8.04 -85.54 -29.12
N GLN A 77 -7.02 -86.39 -29.03
CA GLN A 77 -5.88 -86.16 -28.14
C GLN A 77 -5.11 -84.88 -28.48
N ARG A 78 -4.97 -84.54 -29.77
CA ARG A 78 -4.38 -83.29 -30.21
C ARG A 78 -5.23 -82.07 -29.86
N ARG A 79 -6.56 -82.14 -30.04
CA ARG A 79 -7.51 -81.08 -29.67
C ARG A 79 -7.52 -80.86 -28.15
N LEU A 80 -7.52 -81.92 -27.35
CA LEU A 80 -7.44 -81.85 -25.88
C LEU A 80 -6.10 -81.23 -25.42
N SER A 81 -4.98 -81.59 -26.06
CA SER A 81 -3.69 -80.98 -25.74
C SER A 81 -3.63 -79.50 -26.12
N LEU A 82 -4.24 -79.10 -27.24
CA LEU A 82 -4.32 -77.70 -27.64
C LEU A 82 -5.22 -76.89 -26.70
N ALA A 83 -6.40 -77.41 -26.35
CA ALA A 83 -7.29 -76.77 -25.38
C ALA A 83 -6.61 -76.57 -24.01
N GLY A 84 -5.82 -77.56 -23.55
CA GLY A 84 -5.02 -77.40 -22.33
C GLY A 84 -3.97 -76.27 -22.42
N PHE A 85 -3.24 -76.18 -23.54
CA PHE A 85 -2.30 -75.07 -23.75
C PHE A 85 -3.01 -73.71 -23.89
N GLU A 86 -4.18 -73.67 -24.52
CA GLU A 86 -5.00 -72.47 -24.64
C GLU A 86 -5.50 -72.02 -23.25
N GLU A 87 -6.05 -72.93 -22.43
CA GLU A 87 -6.46 -72.63 -21.05
C GLU A 87 -5.28 -72.16 -20.17
N GLU A 88 -4.12 -72.81 -20.24
CA GLU A 88 -2.91 -72.38 -19.53
C GLU A 88 -2.46 -70.98 -19.96
N GLN A 89 -2.43 -70.71 -21.28
CA GLN A 89 -2.02 -69.41 -21.81
C GLN A 89 -3.04 -68.30 -21.50
N ASP A 90 -4.34 -68.62 -21.48
CA ASP A 90 -5.40 -67.69 -21.11
C ASP A 90 -5.36 -67.36 -19.60
N MET A 91 -4.99 -68.34 -18.76
CA MET A 91 -4.72 -68.12 -17.33
C MET A 91 -3.45 -67.29 -17.10
N LEU A 92 -2.34 -67.60 -17.79
CA LEU A 92 -1.11 -66.80 -17.73
C LEU A 92 -1.35 -65.35 -18.18
N SER A 93 -2.14 -65.15 -19.24
CA SER A 93 -2.58 -63.82 -19.68
C SER A 93 -3.36 -63.09 -18.59
N LYS A 94 -4.32 -63.75 -17.92
CA LYS A 94 -5.09 -63.17 -16.80
C LYS A 94 -4.19 -62.81 -15.62
N TYR A 95 -3.20 -63.64 -15.29
CA TYR A 95 -2.21 -63.34 -14.25
C TYR A 95 -1.32 -62.16 -14.62
N ALA A 96 -0.74 -62.12 -15.82
CA ALA A 96 0.11 -61.03 -16.27
C ALA A 96 -0.64 -59.68 -16.33
N ASN A 97 -1.89 -59.68 -16.83
CA ASN A 97 -2.76 -58.51 -16.79
C ASN A 97 -3.05 -58.06 -15.35
N LYS A 98 -3.25 -59.00 -14.41
CA LYS A 98 -3.51 -58.66 -13.00
C LYS A 98 -2.26 -58.16 -12.28
N GLU A 99 -1.10 -58.70 -12.58
CA GLU A 99 0.21 -58.22 -12.11
C GLU A 99 0.45 -56.79 -12.61
N GLN A 100 0.24 -56.53 -13.91
CA GLN A 100 0.37 -55.20 -14.50
C GLN A 100 -0.56 -54.17 -13.86
N GLN A 101 -1.81 -54.55 -13.54
CA GLN A 101 -2.74 -53.69 -12.78
C GLN A 101 -2.23 -53.38 -11.36
N LEU A 102 -1.66 -54.36 -10.66
CA LEU A 102 -1.12 -54.17 -9.31
C LEU A 102 0.15 -53.30 -9.34
N ILE A 103 1.00 -53.47 -10.35
CA ILE A 103 2.18 -52.61 -10.58
C ILE A 103 1.75 -51.16 -10.84
N ALA A 104 0.74 -50.93 -11.67
CA ALA A 104 0.20 -49.59 -11.91
C ALA A 104 -0.35 -48.97 -10.61
N GLN A 105 -1.15 -49.71 -9.83
CA GLN A 105 -1.67 -49.25 -8.55
C GLN A 105 -0.56 -48.91 -7.53
N VAL A 106 0.54 -49.66 -7.50
CA VAL A 106 1.71 -49.34 -6.67
C VAL A 106 2.42 -48.07 -7.17
N GLN A 107 2.53 -47.86 -8.48
CA GLN A 107 3.12 -46.65 -9.05
C GLN A 107 2.27 -45.41 -8.75
N ASP A 108 0.95 -45.49 -8.88
CA ASP A 108 0.02 -44.41 -8.54
C ASP A 108 0.13 -44.04 -7.05
N LEU A 109 0.08 -45.03 -6.15
CA LEU A 109 0.25 -44.82 -4.70
C LEU A 109 1.64 -44.28 -4.33
N GLU A 110 2.69 -44.69 -5.03
CA GLU A 110 4.03 -44.12 -4.87
C GLU A 110 4.08 -42.65 -5.28
N VAL A 111 3.40 -42.26 -6.36
CA VAL A 111 3.30 -40.87 -6.80
C VAL A 111 2.50 -40.06 -5.79
N GLU A 112 1.31 -40.53 -5.37
CA GLU A 112 0.51 -39.87 -4.33
C GLU A 112 1.29 -39.67 -3.03
N LEU A 113 2.05 -40.67 -2.57
CA LEU A 113 2.87 -40.59 -1.36
C LEU A 113 4.01 -39.56 -1.49
N LYS A 114 4.66 -39.47 -2.67
CA LYS A 114 5.65 -38.42 -2.97
C LYS A 114 5.01 -37.04 -2.96
N ASP A 115 3.82 -36.91 -3.56
CA ASP A 115 3.07 -35.66 -3.67
C ASP A 115 2.54 -35.17 -2.31
N VAL A 116 2.04 -36.08 -1.46
CA VAL A 116 1.64 -35.82 -0.07
C VAL A 116 2.84 -35.42 0.78
N LYS A 117 3.99 -36.08 0.61
CA LYS A 117 5.22 -35.69 1.31
C LYS A 117 5.65 -34.26 0.94
N VAL A 118 5.67 -33.91 -0.35
CA VAL A 118 6.01 -32.53 -0.79
C VAL A 118 4.99 -31.49 -0.29
N LYS A 119 3.71 -31.86 -0.14
CA LYS A 119 2.69 -30.99 0.49
C LYS A 119 2.97 -30.80 1.99
N LEU A 120 3.34 -31.87 2.71
CA LEU A 120 3.72 -31.80 4.12
C LEU A 120 4.99 -30.97 4.34
N ASP A 121 6.04 -31.18 3.55
CA ASP A 121 7.30 -30.43 3.63
C ASP A 121 7.08 -28.91 3.41
N ARG A 122 6.16 -28.54 2.49
CA ARG A 122 5.72 -27.14 2.32
C ARG A 122 4.94 -26.61 3.53
N GLN A 123 3.98 -27.38 4.04
CA GLN A 123 3.19 -26.98 5.22
C GLN A 123 4.05 -26.80 6.48
N MET A 124 5.11 -27.60 6.65
CA MET A 124 6.09 -27.40 7.72
C MET A 124 6.84 -26.07 7.54
N ALA A 125 7.37 -25.78 6.34
CA ALA A 125 8.06 -24.52 6.08
C ALA A 125 7.14 -23.28 6.22
N ASP A 126 5.88 -23.37 5.80
CA ASP A 126 4.88 -22.32 6.00
C ASP A 126 4.59 -22.10 7.51
N ASN A 127 4.51 -23.19 8.29
CA ASN A 127 4.27 -23.13 9.73
C ASN A 127 5.48 -22.58 10.52
N ASP A 128 6.71 -22.97 10.15
CA ASP A 128 7.94 -22.37 10.69
C ASP A 128 8.00 -20.87 10.36
N GLY A 129 7.61 -20.49 9.14
CA GLY A 129 7.48 -19.09 8.72
C GLY A 129 6.38 -18.31 9.45
N LEU A 130 5.33 -18.97 9.94
CA LEU A 130 4.31 -18.38 10.83
C LEU A 130 4.81 -18.27 12.27
N HIS A 131 5.54 -19.27 12.77
CA HIS A 131 6.16 -19.23 14.10
C HIS A 131 7.19 -18.10 14.21
N GLN A 132 8.03 -17.89 13.19
CA GLN A 132 8.96 -16.76 13.16
C GLN A 132 8.21 -15.42 13.19
N LYS A 133 7.21 -15.22 12.32
CA LYS A 133 6.38 -14.00 12.32
C LYS A 133 5.69 -13.75 13.66
N TYR A 134 5.26 -14.80 14.35
CA TYR A 134 4.68 -14.69 15.69
C TYR A 134 5.74 -14.23 16.71
N ALA A 135 6.95 -14.79 16.68
CA ALA A 135 8.05 -14.35 17.54
C ALA A 135 8.43 -12.88 17.28
N ASP A 136 8.54 -12.47 16.02
CA ASP A 136 8.84 -11.09 15.61
C ASP A 136 7.77 -10.10 16.12
N GLN A 137 6.49 -10.46 16.01
CA GLN A 137 5.38 -9.64 16.52
C GLN A 137 5.33 -9.59 18.05
N MET A 138 5.69 -10.69 18.74
CA MET A 138 5.82 -10.68 20.20
C MET A 138 6.97 -9.77 20.65
N ALA A 139 8.10 -9.76 19.94
CA ALA A 139 9.20 -8.83 20.20
C ALA A 139 8.78 -7.38 19.98
N LYS A 140 8.14 -7.03 18.86
CA LYS A 140 7.60 -5.67 18.61
C LYS A 140 6.59 -5.26 19.68
N CYS A 141 5.75 -6.18 20.17
CA CYS A 141 4.84 -5.92 21.29
C CYS A 141 5.58 -5.62 22.61
N GLU A 142 6.67 -6.32 22.91
CA GLU A 142 7.50 -6.05 24.09
C GLU A 142 8.21 -4.69 23.98
N GLU A 143 8.82 -4.39 22.83
CA GLU A 143 9.46 -3.10 22.56
C GLU A 143 8.47 -1.93 22.71
N LEU A 144 7.29 -2.01 22.11
CA LEU A 144 6.22 -1.02 22.29
C LEU A 144 5.77 -0.91 23.77
N GLY A 145 5.75 -2.03 24.50
CA GLY A 145 5.52 -2.06 25.94
C GLY A 145 6.59 -1.31 26.74
N GLN A 146 7.86 -1.45 26.37
CA GLN A 146 8.97 -0.71 26.99
C GLN A 146 8.93 0.78 26.64
N VAL A 147 8.66 1.14 25.38
CA VAL A 147 8.53 2.55 24.94
C VAL A 147 7.38 3.24 25.67
N ASN A 148 6.21 2.60 25.78
CA ASN A 148 5.06 3.13 26.52
C ASN A 148 5.40 3.34 28.01
N GLN A 149 6.17 2.44 28.63
CA GLN A 149 6.67 2.63 30.00
C GLN A 149 7.60 3.85 30.13
N ARG A 150 8.52 4.08 29.18
CA ARG A 150 9.43 5.26 29.16
C ARG A 150 8.67 6.57 29.00
N LEU A 151 7.77 6.65 28.02
CA LEU A 151 6.88 7.81 27.82
C LEU A 151 6.01 8.07 29.07
N LYS A 152 5.58 7.02 29.78
CA LYS A 152 4.81 7.12 31.02
C LYS A 152 5.64 7.51 32.25
N THR A 153 6.97 7.39 32.22
CA THR A 153 7.87 8.03 33.21
C THR A 153 8.15 9.49 32.84
N GLU A 154 8.46 9.77 31.57
CA GLU A 154 8.69 11.14 31.08
C GLU A 154 7.46 12.04 31.32
N LEU A 155 6.25 11.55 31.04
CA LEU A 155 4.99 12.26 31.31
C LEU A 155 4.72 12.50 32.81
N LYS A 156 5.33 11.75 33.72
CA LYS A 156 5.27 12.05 35.16
C LYS A 156 6.28 13.12 35.53
N GLU A 157 7.49 13.04 34.99
CA GLU A 157 8.53 14.02 35.24
C GLU A 157 8.16 15.40 34.69
N THR A 158 7.58 15.49 33.49
CA THR A 158 7.10 16.76 32.95
C THR A 158 5.99 17.36 33.81
N LYS A 159 5.04 16.56 34.29
CA LYS A 159 3.99 17.01 35.23
C LYS A 159 4.52 17.44 36.60
N VAL A 160 5.60 16.84 37.08
CA VAL A 160 6.27 17.32 38.30
C VAL A 160 6.97 18.66 38.06
N LYS A 161 7.67 18.81 36.91
CA LYS A 161 8.31 20.07 36.50
C LYS A 161 7.29 21.19 36.26
N GLU A 162 6.16 20.88 35.62
CA GLU A 162 5.00 21.76 35.43
C GLU A 162 4.44 22.25 36.77
N GLY A 163 4.21 21.34 37.72
CA GLY A 163 3.76 21.70 39.07
C GLY A 163 4.80 22.50 39.88
N GLN A 164 6.10 22.29 39.65
CA GLN A 164 7.16 23.08 40.26
C GLN A 164 7.15 24.52 39.71
N LEU A 165 7.15 24.68 38.39
CA LEU A 165 7.08 25.99 37.73
C LEU A 165 5.80 26.77 38.07
N LEU A 166 4.67 26.08 38.29
CA LEU A 166 3.43 26.73 38.73
C LEU A 166 3.55 27.29 40.16
N ASN A 167 4.14 26.52 41.09
CA ASN A 167 4.39 27.03 42.45
C ASN A 167 5.39 28.22 42.43
N GLU A 168 6.45 28.13 41.62
CA GLU A 168 7.43 29.21 41.43
C GLU A 168 6.77 30.47 40.83
N PHE A 169 5.76 30.32 39.97
CA PHE A 169 4.95 31.43 39.46
C PHE A 169 4.05 32.03 40.55
N ASP A 170 3.34 31.21 41.33
CA ASP A 170 2.47 31.66 42.42
C ASP A 170 3.27 32.43 43.50
N ASP A 171 4.47 31.95 43.84
CA ASP A 171 5.40 32.63 44.77
C ASP A 171 5.86 34.00 44.22
N LEU A 172 6.17 34.09 42.91
CA LEU A 172 6.56 35.34 42.25
C LEU A 172 5.38 36.34 42.10
N GLU A 173 4.15 35.86 41.90
CA GLU A 173 2.96 36.72 41.91
C GLU A 173 2.72 37.29 43.31
N ALA A 174 2.92 36.48 44.36
CA ALA A 174 2.84 36.92 45.75
C ALA A 174 3.89 37.99 46.09
N GLU A 175 5.16 37.81 45.70
CA GLU A 175 6.21 38.83 45.88
C GLU A 175 5.87 40.11 45.12
N ASN A 176 5.45 40.02 43.86
CA ASN A 176 5.08 41.18 43.05
C ASN A 176 3.91 41.96 43.68
N LEU A 177 2.90 41.26 44.19
CA LEU A 177 1.77 41.85 44.89
C LEU A 177 2.19 42.59 46.18
N ASP A 178 3.16 42.06 46.93
CA ASP A 178 3.70 42.73 48.13
C ASP A 178 4.63 43.91 47.78
N LEU A 179 5.41 43.83 46.70
CA LEU A 179 6.14 44.96 46.14
C LEU A 179 5.18 46.09 45.71
N GLN A 180 4.07 45.77 45.05
CA GLN A 180 3.04 46.76 44.72
C GLN A 180 2.42 47.41 45.97
N LYS A 181 2.12 46.64 47.02
CA LYS A 181 1.63 47.19 48.31
C LYS A 181 2.63 48.15 48.95
N THR A 182 3.93 47.80 48.97
CA THR A 182 4.96 48.69 49.56
C THR A 182 5.17 49.96 48.74
N ILE A 183 5.17 49.88 47.40
CA ILE A 183 5.22 51.05 46.52
C ILE A 183 4.02 51.97 46.75
N LEU A 184 2.81 51.41 46.87
CA LEU A 184 1.60 52.19 47.17
C LEU A 184 1.68 52.88 48.54
N ALA A 185 2.11 52.16 49.59
CA ALA A 185 2.24 52.70 50.94
C ALA A 185 3.31 53.82 51.05
N LEU A 186 4.43 53.67 50.34
CA LEU A 186 5.45 54.71 50.23
C LEU A 186 4.90 55.95 49.48
N LYS A 187 4.15 55.73 48.39
CA LYS A 187 3.53 56.80 47.61
C LYS A 187 2.46 57.57 48.39
N THR A 188 1.62 56.90 49.19
CA THR A 188 0.65 57.59 50.05
C THR A 188 1.35 58.39 51.15
N SER A 189 2.37 57.82 51.80
CA SER A 189 3.18 58.52 52.82
C SER A 189 3.87 59.78 52.28
N GLN A 190 4.46 59.70 51.08
CA GLN A 190 5.04 60.86 50.40
C GLN A 190 3.98 61.94 50.06
N LEU A 191 2.81 61.55 49.57
CA LEU A 191 1.72 62.48 49.28
C LEU A 191 1.16 63.14 50.55
N GLU A 192 1.08 62.41 51.66
CA GLU A 192 0.65 62.95 52.96
C GLU A 192 1.63 64.01 53.48
N GLU A 193 2.94 63.77 53.42
CA GLU A 193 3.96 64.72 53.88
C GLU A 193 4.08 65.93 52.92
N ILE A 194 3.99 65.75 51.60
CA ILE A 194 3.89 66.88 50.65
C ILE A 194 2.64 67.72 50.95
N THR A 195 1.50 67.08 51.22
CA THR A 195 0.25 67.76 51.59
C THR A 195 0.35 68.46 52.95
N ARG A 196 1.18 67.96 53.88
CA ARG A 196 1.47 68.59 55.17
C ARG A 196 2.38 69.81 55.02
N LEU A 197 3.47 69.69 54.26
CA LEU A 197 4.39 70.78 53.96
C LEU A 197 3.66 71.92 53.25
N LYS A 198 2.83 71.59 52.24
CA LYS A 198 1.95 72.56 51.56
C LYS A 198 1.08 73.33 52.56
N ARG A 199 0.35 72.63 53.43
CA ARG A 199 -0.48 73.26 54.48
C ARG A 199 0.32 74.11 55.49
N MET A 200 1.59 73.80 55.73
CA MET A 200 2.46 74.64 56.57
C MET A 200 2.92 75.90 55.83
N THR A 201 3.25 75.80 54.54
CA THR A 201 3.60 76.97 53.72
C THR A 201 2.40 77.88 53.43
N GLU A 202 1.20 77.33 53.25
CA GLU A 202 -0.04 78.07 53.10
C GLU A 202 -0.34 78.88 54.37
N LYS A 203 -0.30 78.26 55.55
CA LYS A 203 -0.47 78.96 56.84
C LYS A 203 0.59 80.02 57.10
N SER A 204 1.86 79.72 56.84
CA SER A 204 2.93 80.71 57.01
C SER A 204 2.78 81.91 56.06
N LEU A 205 2.16 81.72 54.89
CA LEU A 205 1.79 82.80 53.97
C LEU A 205 0.55 83.57 54.45
N GLU A 206 -0.47 82.89 54.97
CA GLU A 206 -1.65 83.51 55.60
C GLU A 206 -1.24 84.41 56.78
N GLU A 207 -0.42 83.89 57.70
CA GLU A 207 0.13 84.62 58.86
C GLU A 207 0.97 85.85 58.41
N ALA A 208 1.76 85.71 57.35
CA ALA A 208 2.54 86.83 56.79
C ALA A 208 1.65 87.89 56.10
N LEU A 209 0.58 87.47 55.42
CA LEU A 209 -0.39 88.38 54.79
C LEU A 209 -1.24 89.12 55.84
N GLU A 210 -1.64 88.44 56.92
CA GLU A 210 -2.33 89.07 58.06
C GLU A 210 -1.43 90.08 58.76
N SER A 211 -0.15 89.74 59.00
CA SER A 211 0.85 90.66 59.55
C SER A 211 1.04 91.91 58.66
N LEU A 212 1.17 91.74 57.34
CA LEU A 212 1.24 92.85 56.38
C LEU A 212 -0.06 93.67 56.32
N GLN A 213 -1.23 93.06 56.55
CA GLN A 213 -2.49 93.78 56.62
C GLN A 213 -2.55 94.63 57.90
N ILE A 214 -2.14 94.09 59.05
CA ILE A 214 -2.01 94.80 60.32
C ILE A 214 -1.02 95.98 60.18
N GLU A 215 0.13 95.81 59.52
CA GLU A 215 1.08 96.91 59.27
C GLU A 215 0.46 97.99 58.36
N ARG A 216 -0.26 97.61 57.31
CA ARG A 216 -0.99 98.57 56.43
C ARG A 216 -2.04 99.36 57.21
N ASP A 217 -2.81 98.71 58.07
CA ASP A 217 -3.85 99.35 58.85
C ASP A 217 -3.26 100.25 59.94
N GLN A 218 -2.16 99.85 60.59
CA GLN A 218 -1.38 100.73 61.47
C GLN A 218 -0.86 101.97 60.71
N ARG A 219 -0.26 101.76 59.53
CA ARG A 219 0.27 102.85 58.68
C ARG A 219 -0.83 103.78 58.16
N HIS A 220 -2.02 103.25 57.85
CA HIS A 220 -3.19 104.03 57.48
C HIS A 220 -3.70 104.86 58.67
N ASN A 221 -3.78 104.28 59.86
CA ASN A 221 -4.18 104.99 61.08
C ASN A 221 -3.19 106.10 61.46
N LEU A 222 -1.88 105.84 61.39
CA LEU A 222 -0.84 106.86 61.61
C LEU A 222 -0.91 107.99 60.58
N ARG A 223 -1.13 107.65 59.29
CA ARG A 223 -1.34 108.66 58.24
C ARG A 223 -2.59 109.49 58.52
N LYS A 224 -3.69 108.87 58.94
CA LYS A 224 -4.95 109.54 59.29
C LYS A 224 -4.81 110.45 60.52
N GLU A 225 -3.99 110.09 61.52
CA GLU A 225 -3.64 111.04 62.58
C GLU A 225 -2.79 112.19 62.04
N LEU A 226 -1.78 111.93 61.20
CA LEU A 226 -0.92 112.98 60.63
C LEU A 226 -1.71 113.96 59.75
N ASP A 227 -2.60 113.47 58.89
CA ASP A 227 -3.51 114.29 58.08
C ASP A 227 -4.49 115.10 58.98
N SER A 228 -4.92 114.54 60.13
CA SER A 228 -5.73 115.23 61.14
C SER A 228 -4.93 116.33 61.89
N ARG A 229 -3.65 116.06 62.22
CA ARG A 229 -2.73 117.06 62.78
C ARG A 229 -2.51 118.19 61.79
N LEU A 230 -2.14 117.87 60.55
CA LEU A 230 -1.88 118.82 59.47
C LEU A 230 -3.10 119.70 59.18
N THR A 231 -4.31 119.14 59.16
CA THR A 231 -5.54 119.94 58.97
C THR A 231 -5.85 120.82 60.18
N SER A 232 -5.60 120.36 61.41
CA SER A 232 -5.70 121.22 62.61
C SER A 232 -4.67 122.36 62.61
N GLU A 233 -3.43 122.08 62.24
CA GLU A 233 -2.33 123.04 62.16
C GLU A 233 -2.51 124.04 61.02
N SER A 234 -3.04 123.57 59.88
CA SER A 234 -3.48 124.44 58.76
C SER A 234 -4.61 125.37 59.18
N MET A 235 -5.57 124.90 59.99
CA MET A 235 -6.63 125.75 60.55
C MET A 235 -6.04 126.83 61.50
N TYR A 236 -5.05 126.49 62.32
CA TYR A 236 -4.36 127.47 63.15
C TYR A 236 -3.54 128.49 62.32
N HIS A 237 -2.78 128.04 61.32
CA HIS A 237 -2.03 128.92 60.42
C HIS A 237 -2.92 129.85 59.58
N PHE A 238 -4.04 129.34 59.05
CA PHE A 238 -5.01 130.15 58.30
C PHE A 238 -5.72 131.15 59.21
N THR A 239 -5.95 130.79 60.49
CA THR A 239 -6.51 131.72 61.49
C THR A 239 -5.50 132.80 61.89
N ALA A 240 -4.20 132.47 62.00
CA ALA A 240 -3.14 133.43 62.26
C ALA A 240 -2.95 134.44 61.12
N LEU A 241 -2.84 133.98 59.86
CA LEU A 241 -2.74 134.87 58.69
C LEU A 241 -3.98 135.76 58.51
N ARG A 242 -5.16 135.32 58.97
CA ARG A 242 -6.40 136.10 58.98
C ARG A 242 -6.43 137.18 60.07
N HIS A 243 -5.53 137.12 61.06
CA HIS A 243 -5.42 138.11 62.13
C HIS A 243 -4.59 139.33 61.67
N ASP A 244 -3.44 139.10 61.06
CA ASP A 244 -2.45 140.16 60.78
C ASP A 244 -2.78 141.00 59.54
N LEU A 245 -3.58 140.50 58.59
CA LEU A 245 -3.98 141.26 57.40
C LEU A 245 -5.16 142.24 57.64
N LYS A 246 -5.63 142.40 58.88
CA LYS A 246 -6.83 143.18 59.23
C LYS A 246 -6.53 144.67 59.51
N GLY A 247 -5.58 145.26 58.77
CA GLY A 247 -4.88 146.49 59.17
C GLY A 247 -4.64 147.57 58.10
N SER A 248 -5.27 147.53 56.92
CA SER A 248 -5.25 148.67 55.97
C SER A 248 -6.48 148.71 55.05
N VAL A 249 -6.64 149.79 54.28
CA VAL A 249 -7.91 150.25 53.67
C VAL A 249 -7.92 150.14 52.13
N ASN A 250 -9.13 149.98 51.57
CA ASN A 250 -9.45 149.88 50.13
C ASN A 250 -8.86 150.98 49.22
N LEU A 251 -8.27 150.57 48.09
CA LEU A 251 -8.43 151.15 46.74
C LEU A 251 -7.87 150.12 45.73
N SER A 252 -8.64 149.41 44.89
CA SER A 252 -9.51 149.80 43.74
C SER A 252 -8.75 149.84 42.39
N LEU A 253 -9.44 149.41 41.31
CA LEU A 253 -8.99 149.38 39.89
C LEU A 253 -7.91 148.30 39.57
N THR A 254 -7.83 147.64 38.40
CA THR A 254 -8.68 147.59 37.18
C THR A 254 -8.43 146.29 36.37
N ASN A 255 -9.27 146.03 35.36
CA ASN A 255 -9.14 145.12 34.19
C ASN A 255 -7.69 144.76 33.78
N ARG A 256 -7.40 143.60 33.15
CA ARG A 256 -7.81 143.30 31.75
C ARG A 256 -7.46 141.85 31.29
N ASP A 257 -8.06 141.44 30.16
CA ASP A 257 -7.76 140.32 29.22
C ASP A 257 -6.29 139.81 29.20
N GLY A 258 -5.97 138.56 28.86
CA GLY A 258 -6.79 137.44 28.34
C GLY A 258 -6.03 136.63 27.26
N THR A 259 -6.60 135.52 26.76
CA THR A 259 -6.22 134.78 25.52
C THR A 259 -4.80 134.12 25.49
N GLU A 260 -4.53 132.99 24.80
CA GLU A 260 -5.35 132.13 23.92
C GLU A 260 -4.75 130.72 23.70
N ASN A 261 -5.58 129.80 23.16
CA ASN A 261 -5.24 128.62 22.33
C ASN A 261 -4.44 127.44 22.94
N SER A 262 -4.72 126.17 22.61
CA SER A 262 -5.71 125.61 21.66
C SER A 262 -6.54 124.48 22.27
N SER A 263 -7.86 124.49 22.05
CA SER A 263 -8.71 123.29 22.14
C SER A 263 -9.10 122.83 20.73
N GLN A 264 -8.39 121.80 20.28
CA GLN A 264 -8.62 120.91 19.12
C GLN A 264 -7.47 119.89 19.25
N VAL A 265 -7.69 118.57 19.32
CA VAL A 265 -8.52 117.75 18.43
C VAL A 265 -9.22 116.61 19.19
N LEU A 266 -10.49 116.38 18.83
CA LEU A 266 -11.27 115.14 18.79
C LEU A 266 -10.78 113.89 19.57
N GLU A 267 -11.66 113.38 20.45
CA GLU A 267 -12.49 112.21 20.09
C GLU A 267 -11.75 111.09 19.33
N LYS A 268 -10.80 110.40 20.00
CA LYS A 268 -10.16 109.18 19.44
C LYS A 268 -9.42 108.23 20.40
N ILE A 269 -9.77 108.18 21.68
CA ILE A 269 -9.17 107.22 22.64
C ILE A 269 -10.26 106.45 23.40
N ASP A 270 -11.02 105.64 22.65
CA ASP A 270 -11.98 104.64 23.19
C ASP A 270 -11.88 103.31 22.40
N ALA A 271 -10.72 103.05 21.80
CA ALA A 271 -10.50 101.97 20.83
C ALA A 271 -9.08 101.36 20.88
N ALA A 272 -8.42 101.37 22.06
CA ALA A 272 -7.00 101.02 22.17
C ALA A 272 -6.59 100.21 23.42
N LEU A 273 -7.54 99.63 24.17
CA LEU A 273 -7.25 98.83 25.38
C LEU A 273 -8.07 97.53 25.52
N MET A 274 -8.57 96.98 24.41
CA MET A 274 -9.31 95.69 24.37
C MET A 274 -8.84 94.75 23.24
N GLU A 275 -7.56 94.83 22.85
CA GLU A 275 -6.99 93.93 21.83
C GLU A 275 -5.54 93.52 22.16
N LYS A 276 -5.37 92.58 23.09
CA LYS A 276 -4.12 91.79 23.20
C LYS A 276 -4.27 90.41 23.86
N LEU A 277 -5.39 89.74 23.59
CA LEU A 277 -5.67 88.36 24.02
C LEU A 277 -6.41 87.63 22.89
N GLY A 278 -5.65 87.17 21.89
CA GLY A 278 -6.18 86.40 20.77
C GLY A 278 -5.16 86.20 19.65
N SER A 279 -5.30 85.05 18.97
CA SER A 279 -4.79 84.77 17.61
C SER A 279 -3.28 84.88 17.35
N ASP A 280 -2.58 83.78 17.57
CA ASP A 280 -1.43 83.39 16.72
C ASP A 280 -1.47 81.85 16.50
N ASN A 281 -1.89 81.41 15.31
CA ASN A 281 -1.86 79.98 14.93
C ASN A 281 -1.95 79.79 13.39
N LYS A 282 -1.10 78.90 12.85
CA LYS A 282 -1.01 78.42 11.45
C LYS A 282 -0.63 79.42 10.34
N TYR A 283 0.61 79.31 9.86
CA TYR A 283 1.01 78.89 8.49
C TYR A 283 2.42 78.25 8.67
N VAL A 284 2.72 76.99 8.31
CA VAL A 284 2.68 76.25 7.04
C VAL A 284 3.83 76.64 6.07
N GLN A 285 4.92 75.88 6.20
CA GLN A 285 5.71 75.22 5.14
C GLN A 285 6.38 76.03 4.00
N GLU A 286 7.72 76.11 4.07
CA GLU A 286 8.76 75.87 3.03
C GLU A 286 10.12 75.95 3.78
N ASP A 287 11.11 75.04 3.73
CA ASP A 287 11.77 74.21 2.71
C ASP A 287 13.11 74.81 2.18
N ALA A 288 14.04 73.93 1.81
CA ALA A 288 15.25 74.14 1.02
C ALA A 288 16.38 75.08 1.54
N ARG A 289 17.48 74.43 1.98
CA ARG A 289 18.91 74.81 1.77
C ARG A 289 19.49 76.02 2.51
N LEU A 290 20.60 75.75 3.22
CA LEU A 290 21.88 76.43 2.96
C LEU A 290 23.05 75.51 3.33
N SER A 291 24.06 75.40 2.45
CA SER A 291 25.29 74.62 2.70
C SER A 291 26.51 75.40 2.24
N GLN A 292 27.31 75.87 3.19
CA GLN A 292 28.69 76.39 3.05
C GLN A 292 29.21 76.74 4.48
N SER A 293 30.48 76.59 4.85
CA SER A 293 31.63 76.10 4.07
C SER A 293 32.85 75.68 4.93
N ASN A 294 33.60 74.69 4.44
CA ASN A 294 35.09 74.60 4.43
C ASN A 294 35.92 74.39 5.72
N ALA A 295 37.19 74.01 5.47
CA ALA A 295 38.33 73.81 6.37
C ALA A 295 38.19 72.64 7.38
N VAL A 296 38.77 71.45 7.17
CA VAL A 296 40.20 71.06 6.99
C VAL A 296 41.06 71.27 8.24
N VAL A 297 41.39 70.15 8.92
CA VAL A 297 42.76 69.69 9.24
C VAL A 297 42.68 68.23 9.75
N LYS A 298 43.71 67.41 9.47
CA LYS A 298 43.93 66.10 10.11
C LYS A 298 44.97 66.26 11.22
N ASN A 299 44.82 65.57 12.36
CA ASN A 299 45.79 64.55 12.81
C ASN A 299 45.54 63.97 14.23
N SER A 300 45.73 62.65 14.32
CA SER A 300 46.27 61.82 15.41
C SER A 300 46.20 62.23 16.90
N ASN A 301 45.67 61.30 17.69
CA ASN A 301 46.24 60.72 18.94
C ASN A 301 46.64 61.61 20.13
N GLY A 302 46.13 61.24 21.32
CA GLY A 302 46.99 61.11 22.51
C GLY A 302 46.60 61.91 23.75
N GLU A 303 46.24 61.17 24.80
CA GLU A 303 46.43 61.46 26.24
C GLU A 303 45.98 62.80 26.88
N GLN A 304 45.03 62.66 27.81
CA GLN A 304 44.94 63.33 29.12
C GLN A 304 45.41 64.80 29.28
N ALA A 305 44.49 65.71 29.62
CA ALA A 305 44.28 66.15 31.01
C ALA A 305 43.23 67.29 31.18
N LEU A 306 42.87 67.55 32.44
CA LEU A 306 42.16 68.71 33.01
C LEU A 306 40.69 68.95 32.63
N SER A 307 39.83 68.92 33.67
CA SER A 307 38.45 69.42 33.60
C SER A 307 38.40 70.94 33.69
N THR A 308 37.48 71.55 32.95
CA THR A 308 36.82 72.81 33.34
C THR A 308 35.30 72.57 33.36
N PRO A 309 34.56 73.04 34.38
CA PRO A 309 33.16 72.65 34.57
C PRO A 309 32.19 73.55 33.76
N ASP A 310 32.18 73.41 32.44
CA ASP A 310 31.21 74.10 31.59
C ASP A 310 29.85 73.36 31.58
N ASP A 311 29.00 73.82 32.50
CA ASP A 311 27.56 73.60 32.64
C ASP A 311 27.01 72.16 32.62
N LEU A 312 26.75 71.67 33.83
CA LEU A 312 26.04 70.42 34.13
C LEU A 312 24.60 70.41 33.54
N PHE A 313 23.97 71.56 33.29
CA PHE A 313 22.68 71.59 32.57
C PHE A 313 22.83 71.28 31.09
N THR A 314 23.96 71.55 30.44
CA THR A 314 24.21 71.04 29.09
C THR A 314 24.42 69.54 29.08
N GLU A 315 25.19 68.98 30.03
CA GLU A 315 25.37 67.51 30.11
C GLU A 315 24.06 66.79 30.47
N LEU A 316 23.26 67.35 31.39
CA LEU A 316 21.93 66.82 31.70
C LEU A 316 20.99 66.94 30.48
N ARG A 317 20.93 68.10 29.81
CA ARG A 317 20.11 68.27 28.61
C ARG A 317 20.56 67.37 27.45
N VAL A 318 21.84 67.10 27.29
CA VAL A 318 22.35 66.16 26.26
C VAL A 318 22.01 64.71 26.64
N THR A 319 22.12 64.33 27.91
CA THR A 319 21.72 62.98 28.37
C THR A 319 20.20 62.78 28.42
N GLU A 320 19.40 63.84 28.60
CA GLU A 320 17.94 63.82 28.42
C GLU A 320 17.56 63.80 26.94
N MET A 321 18.16 64.65 26.11
CA MET A 321 17.90 64.71 24.67
C MET A 321 18.27 63.39 23.98
N THR A 322 19.38 62.74 24.35
CA THR A 322 19.74 61.41 23.83
C THR A 322 18.83 60.29 24.34
N LYS A 323 18.25 60.39 25.56
CA LYS A 323 17.17 59.49 26.01
C LYS A 323 15.91 59.69 25.18
N TYR A 324 15.43 60.93 25.03
CA TYR A 324 14.24 61.22 24.22
C TYR A 324 14.45 60.87 22.74
N GLN A 325 15.66 61.01 22.20
CA GLN A 325 15.97 60.65 20.81
C GLN A 325 16.06 59.13 20.61
N THR A 326 16.62 58.38 21.58
CA THR A 326 16.58 56.90 21.52
C THR A 326 15.18 56.35 21.80
N GLU A 327 14.36 57.03 22.60
CA GLU A 327 12.94 56.70 22.76
C GLU A 327 12.13 57.04 21.50
N LEU A 328 12.39 58.18 20.83
CA LEU A 328 11.78 58.49 19.53
C LEU A 328 12.10 57.40 18.51
N SER A 329 13.36 57.05 18.31
CA SER A 329 13.72 56.00 17.33
C SER A 329 13.24 54.60 17.72
N ARG A 330 12.96 54.34 19.00
CA ARG A 330 12.25 53.14 19.44
C ARG A 330 10.75 53.19 19.10
N LEU A 331 10.10 54.34 19.23
CA LEU A 331 8.71 54.54 18.85
C LEU A 331 8.54 54.52 17.32
N GLU A 332 9.43 55.17 16.57
CA GLU A 332 9.50 55.12 15.11
C GLU A 332 9.70 53.67 14.62
N ALA A 333 10.58 52.89 15.26
CA ALA A 333 10.76 51.47 14.93
C ALA A 333 9.49 50.64 15.21
N ASN A 334 8.81 50.88 16.34
CA ASN A 334 7.55 50.21 16.68
C ASN A 334 6.41 50.61 15.75
N GLU A 335 6.34 51.87 15.31
CA GLU A 335 5.36 52.37 14.35
C GLU A 335 5.56 51.72 12.97
N ASN A 336 6.81 51.64 12.51
CA ASN A 336 7.13 50.94 11.24
C ASN A 336 6.78 49.45 11.30
N GLU A 337 7.07 48.74 12.40
CA GLU A 337 6.68 47.33 12.54
C GLU A 337 5.16 47.14 12.69
N LEU A 338 4.46 48.07 13.35
CA LEU A 338 2.99 48.04 13.43
C LEU A 338 2.35 48.31 12.06
N ASN A 339 2.91 49.22 11.26
CA ASN A 339 2.49 49.45 9.88
C ASN A 339 2.76 48.22 9.00
N ARG A 340 3.93 47.58 9.14
CA ARG A 340 4.27 46.33 8.45
C ARG A 340 3.27 45.20 8.77
N LEU A 341 2.89 45.06 10.04
CA LEU A 341 1.87 44.10 10.49
C LEU A 341 0.46 44.46 10.00
N LEU A 342 0.14 45.75 9.88
CA LEU A 342 -1.12 46.22 9.32
C LEU A 342 -1.21 45.92 7.82
N GLU A 343 -0.14 46.16 7.05
CA GLU A 343 -0.03 45.79 5.63
C GLU A 343 -0.10 44.26 5.43
N GLU A 344 0.55 43.47 6.29
CA GLU A 344 0.49 42.01 6.26
C GLU A 344 -0.94 41.48 6.54
N MET A 345 -1.65 42.09 7.49
CA MET A 345 -3.06 41.78 7.76
C MET A 345 -4.02 42.26 6.67
N GLN A 346 -3.75 43.39 6.02
CA GLN A 346 -4.51 43.85 4.85
C GLN A 346 -4.34 42.89 3.67
N CYS A 347 -3.10 42.52 3.32
CA CYS A 347 -2.81 41.51 2.30
C CYS A 347 -3.54 40.17 2.59
N SER A 348 -3.51 39.71 3.84
CA SER A 348 -4.19 38.48 4.26
C SER A 348 -5.71 38.57 4.10
N LEU A 349 -6.30 39.72 4.44
CA LEU A 349 -7.74 39.97 4.31
C LEU A 349 -8.17 40.08 2.83
N GLU A 350 -7.36 40.70 1.97
CA GLU A 350 -7.60 40.75 0.52
C GLU A 350 -7.55 39.35 -0.11
N LEU A 351 -6.56 38.53 0.26
CA LEU A 351 -6.48 37.13 -0.18
C LEU A 351 -7.71 36.34 0.28
N ALA A 352 -8.12 36.45 1.54
CA ALA A 352 -9.31 35.79 2.07
C ALA A 352 -10.60 36.23 1.34
N ASN A 353 -10.75 37.53 1.03
CA ASN A 353 -11.86 38.04 0.23
C ASN A 353 -11.85 37.50 -1.21
N SER A 354 -10.67 37.39 -1.83
CA SER A 354 -10.53 36.81 -3.17
C SER A 354 -10.94 35.33 -3.19
N GLU A 355 -10.56 34.56 -2.15
CA GLU A 355 -11.00 33.18 -1.99
C GLU A 355 -12.52 33.06 -1.80
N VAL A 356 -13.13 33.94 -1.00
CA VAL A 356 -14.59 33.96 -0.81
C VAL A 356 -15.31 34.32 -2.12
N SER A 357 -14.81 35.28 -2.88
CA SER A 357 -15.34 35.63 -4.22
C SER A 357 -15.27 34.44 -5.17
N ASN A 358 -14.11 33.77 -5.27
CA ASN A 358 -13.91 32.59 -6.13
C ASN A 358 -14.83 31.41 -5.72
N LYS A 359 -15.07 31.23 -4.41
CA LYS A 359 -16.02 30.24 -3.89
C LYS A 359 -17.46 30.62 -4.23
N GLN A 360 -17.83 31.89 -4.14
CA GLN A 360 -19.17 32.39 -4.47
C GLN A 360 -19.45 32.27 -5.98
N GLU A 361 -18.50 32.63 -6.85
CA GLU A 361 -18.65 32.46 -8.31
C GLU A 361 -18.83 30.98 -8.67
N ARG A 362 -18.06 30.08 -8.04
CA ARG A 362 -18.21 28.63 -8.21
C ARG A 362 -19.56 28.10 -7.73
N ILE A 363 -20.12 28.66 -6.64
CA ILE A 363 -21.49 28.35 -6.19
C ILE A 363 -22.51 28.82 -7.22
N ASN A 364 -22.39 30.05 -7.74
CA ASN A 364 -23.27 30.60 -8.77
C ASN A 364 -23.23 29.74 -10.05
N GLY A 365 -22.04 29.29 -10.47
CA GLY A 365 -21.88 28.39 -11.61
C GLY A 365 -22.49 26.99 -11.40
N LEU A 366 -22.48 26.47 -10.17
CA LEU A 366 -23.17 25.22 -9.83
C LEU A 366 -24.70 25.38 -9.76
N LEU A 367 -25.20 26.54 -9.31
CA LEU A 367 -26.62 26.87 -9.36
C LEU A 367 -27.11 26.95 -10.80
N ALA A 368 -26.40 27.67 -11.68
CA ALA A 368 -26.74 27.73 -13.11
C ALA A 368 -26.72 26.36 -13.81
N GLN A 369 -25.83 25.44 -13.39
CA GLN A 369 -25.84 24.04 -13.86
C GLN A 369 -27.04 23.26 -13.32
N LEU A 370 -27.45 23.49 -12.08
CA LEU A 370 -28.65 22.88 -11.50
C LEU A 370 -29.92 23.38 -12.20
N ASP A 371 -30.04 24.68 -12.44
CA ASP A 371 -31.16 25.28 -13.18
C ASP A 371 -31.26 24.73 -14.61
N ALA A 372 -30.12 24.57 -15.31
CA ALA A 372 -30.09 23.95 -16.63
C ALA A 372 -30.55 22.48 -16.60
N ILE A 373 -30.10 21.69 -15.61
CA ILE A 373 -30.54 20.30 -15.41
C ILE A 373 -32.03 20.24 -15.06
N MET A 374 -32.54 21.17 -14.24
CA MET A 374 -33.96 21.26 -13.89
C MET A 374 -34.81 21.67 -15.10
N SER A 375 -34.32 22.56 -15.96
CA SER A 375 -34.98 22.92 -17.22
C SER A 375 -35.08 21.72 -18.17
N ILE A 376 -33.95 21.02 -18.42
CA ILE A 376 -33.93 19.80 -19.25
C ILE A 376 -34.85 18.72 -18.67
N ARG A 377 -34.89 18.59 -17.34
CA ARG A 377 -35.79 17.63 -16.66
C ARG A 377 -37.26 18.03 -16.83
N SER A 378 -37.60 19.31 -16.71
CA SER A 378 -38.97 19.80 -16.95
C SER A 378 -39.39 19.60 -18.40
N GLU A 379 -38.50 19.88 -19.35
CA GLU A 379 -38.73 19.73 -20.79
C GLU A 379 -38.91 18.25 -21.19
N ALA A 380 -38.16 17.34 -20.56
CA ALA A 380 -38.31 15.89 -20.72
C ALA A 380 -39.56 15.30 -20.01
N ASP A 381 -39.90 15.80 -18.82
CA ASP A 381 -41.15 15.45 -18.14
C ASP A 381 -42.37 15.91 -18.99
N GLU A 382 -42.32 17.11 -19.60
CA GLU A 382 -43.34 17.56 -20.56
C GLU A 382 -43.36 16.74 -21.85
N GLU A 383 -42.20 16.35 -22.40
CA GLU A 383 -42.16 15.49 -23.59
C GLU A 383 -42.75 14.11 -23.32
N PHE A 384 -42.61 13.60 -22.10
CA PHE A 384 -43.22 12.35 -21.64
C PHE A 384 -44.75 12.48 -21.56
N GLU A 385 -45.27 13.51 -20.89
CA GLU A 385 -46.71 13.80 -20.80
C GLU A 385 -47.35 13.98 -22.20
N ARG A 386 -46.66 14.67 -23.13
CA ARG A 386 -47.12 14.79 -24.53
C ARG A 386 -47.20 13.41 -25.22
N LYS A 387 -46.22 12.54 -25.01
CA LYS A 387 -46.20 11.18 -25.59
C LYS A 387 -47.19 10.21 -24.95
N GLU A 388 -47.52 10.39 -23.67
CA GLU A 388 -48.59 9.64 -23.02
C GLU A 388 -49.97 10.11 -23.55
N ALA A 389 -50.17 11.42 -23.74
CA ALA A 389 -51.38 11.97 -24.38
C ALA A 389 -51.56 11.54 -25.85
N GLU A 390 -50.47 11.36 -26.60
CA GLU A 390 -50.50 10.81 -27.97
C GLU A 390 -50.78 9.28 -28.03
N SER A 391 -50.88 8.59 -26.88
CA SER A 391 -51.08 7.13 -26.82
C SER A 391 -52.53 6.66 -26.63
N GLU A 392 -53.49 7.57 -26.45
CA GLU A 392 -54.94 7.29 -26.44
C GLU A 392 -55.47 6.98 -27.87
N PRO A 393 -55.95 5.76 -28.17
CA PRO A 393 -56.24 5.35 -29.54
C PRO A 393 -57.64 5.79 -30.02
N SER A 394 -57.76 7.02 -30.49
CA SER A 394 -58.93 7.48 -31.26
C SER A 394 -58.90 6.89 -32.69
N ALA A 395 -60.00 6.26 -33.12
CA ALA A 395 -59.99 5.32 -34.24
C ALA A 395 -60.31 5.94 -35.63
N SER A 396 -59.37 6.66 -36.22
CA SER A 396 -59.20 6.93 -37.68
C SER A 396 -57.93 7.78 -37.86
N ASP A 397 -57.00 7.55 -38.79
CA ASP A 397 -57.16 7.14 -40.20
C ASP A 397 -55.86 6.49 -40.77
N LEU A 398 -55.87 6.05 -42.04
CA LEU A 398 -54.74 5.36 -42.71
C LEU A 398 -53.93 6.25 -43.67
N THR A 399 -52.77 6.78 -43.24
CA THR A 399 -51.74 7.31 -44.15
C THR A 399 -50.29 6.97 -43.76
N VAL A 400 -49.50 6.62 -44.77
CA VAL A 400 -48.09 6.19 -44.71
C VAL A 400 -47.11 7.35 -44.46
N SER A 401 -46.08 7.17 -43.60
CA SER A 401 -44.65 7.43 -43.92
C SER A 401 -43.66 7.26 -42.74
N GLY A 402 -42.53 6.56 -42.97
CA GLY A 402 -41.19 7.12 -42.65
C GLY A 402 -40.47 6.87 -41.30
N GLY A 403 -39.93 5.66 -41.08
CA GLY A 403 -38.81 5.40 -40.12
C GLY A 403 -39.19 5.32 -38.64
N HIS A 404 -38.53 4.53 -37.78
CA HIS A 404 -37.11 4.12 -37.77
C HIS A 404 -36.89 2.68 -37.23
N SER A 405 -35.68 2.13 -37.47
CA SER A 405 -35.02 1.04 -36.71
C SER A 405 -35.81 -0.26 -36.45
N ALA A 406 -35.90 -1.13 -37.47
CA ALA A 406 -36.42 -2.48 -37.32
C ALA A 406 -35.43 -3.45 -36.61
N LYS A 407 -35.33 -3.38 -35.27
CA LYS A 407 -34.59 -4.37 -34.45
C LYS A 407 -35.39 -5.07 -33.35
N ASP A 408 -36.32 -4.38 -32.69
CA ASP A 408 -37.02 -4.98 -31.52
C ASP A 408 -38.26 -5.82 -31.89
N ILE A 409 -38.81 -5.66 -33.10
CA ILE A 409 -40.07 -6.30 -33.53
C ILE A 409 -39.94 -7.81 -33.73
N MET A 410 -38.75 -8.34 -34.03
CA MET A 410 -38.56 -9.79 -34.23
C MET A 410 -38.54 -10.63 -32.94
N ALA A 411 -38.43 -10.01 -31.76
CA ALA A 411 -38.37 -10.74 -30.49
C ALA A 411 -39.75 -11.25 -30.01
N GLU A 412 -40.84 -10.56 -30.37
CA GLU A 412 -42.17 -10.84 -29.81
C GLU A 412 -43.03 -11.77 -30.70
N SER A 413 -42.75 -11.82 -32.01
CA SER A 413 -43.52 -12.64 -32.97
C SER A 413 -43.33 -14.15 -32.79
N THR A 414 -42.14 -14.60 -32.38
CA THR A 414 -41.76 -16.02 -32.34
C THR A 414 -42.52 -16.81 -31.27
N LEU A 415 -43.05 -16.13 -30.25
CA LEU A 415 -43.66 -16.75 -29.06
C LEU A 415 -45.21 -16.83 -29.13
N SER A 416 -45.78 -16.71 -30.34
CA SER A 416 -47.23 -16.85 -30.59
C SER A 416 -47.61 -17.99 -31.55
N VAL A 417 -46.64 -18.62 -32.23
CA VAL A 417 -46.88 -19.68 -33.24
C VAL A 417 -46.96 -21.08 -32.61
N LEU A 418 -46.46 -21.25 -31.38
CA LEU A 418 -46.24 -22.54 -30.72
C LEU A 418 -47.41 -23.03 -29.84
N LEU A 419 -48.62 -22.50 -30.03
CA LEU A 419 -49.83 -22.81 -29.24
C LEU A 419 -51.10 -23.00 -30.10
N GLN A 420 -50.96 -23.51 -31.32
CA GLN A 420 -52.08 -23.85 -32.22
C GLN A 420 -52.12 -25.36 -32.55
N LEU A 421 -51.88 -26.22 -31.54
CA LEU A 421 -52.01 -27.67 -31.63
C LEU A 421 -52.64 -28.22 -30.34
N ASP A 422 -53.92 -27.92 -30.15
CA ASP A 422 -54.95 -28.85 -29.63
C ASP A 422 -56.30 -28.12 -29.65
N GLU A 423 -56.98 -28.17 -30.80
CA GLU A 423 -58.42 -27.92 -30.85
C GLU A 423 -59.15 -29.23 -30.53
N ASN A 424 -59.50 -29.44 -29.26
CA ASN A 424 -60.75 -30.04 -28.77
C ASN A 424 -60.74 -30.14 -27.23
N ASP A 425 -61.93 -29.97 -26.63
CA ASP A 425 -62.22 -29.96 -25.18
C ASP A 425 -61.60 -28.82 -24.32
N GLU A 426 -62.14 -28.63 -23.10
CA GLU A 426 -61.62 -27.76 -22.03
C GLU A 426 -61.52 -26.23 -22.26
N ASN A 427 -62.57 -25.62 -22.84
CA ASN A 427 -62.64 -24.17 -23.11
C ASN A 427 -62.46 -23.26 -21.86
N GLU A 428 -62.93 -23.66 -20.67
CA GLU A 428 -62.70 -22.88 -19.44
C GLU A 428 -61.24 -22.94 -18.95
N ASN A 429 -60.62 -24.12 -18.95
CA ASN A 429 -59.24 -24.28 -18.51
C ASN A 429 -58.26 -23.62 -19.49
N SER A 430 -58.54 -23.61 -20.79
CA SER A 430 -57.78 -22.83 -21.77
C SER A 430 -57.78 -21.33 -21.45
N ILE A 431 -58.95 -20.73 -21.17
CA ILE A 431 -59.06 -19.32 -20.76
C ILE A 431 -58.34 -19.06 -19.43
N ARG A 432 -58.51 -19.94 -18.44
CA ARG A 432 -57.85 -19.82 -17.12
C ARG A 432 -56.34 -19.88 -17.24
N ASN A 433 -55.81 -20.81 -18.04
CA ASN A 433 -54.39 -20.95 -18.31
C ASN A 433 -53.85 -19.77 -19.11
N GLN A 434 -54.54 -19.31 -20.16
CA GLN A 434 -54.13 -18.12 -20.91
C GLN A 434 -54.10 -16.87 -20.01
N ALA A 435 -55.05 -16.73 -19.09
CA ALA A 435 -55.05 -15.66 -18.08
C ALA A 435 -53.95 -15.85 -17.01
N ALA A 436 -53.54 -17.08 -16.70
CA ALA A 436 -52.38 -17.36 -15.85
C ALA A 436 -51.06 -17.00 -16.56
N TYR A 437 -50.87 -17.40 -17.82
CA TYR A 437 -49.72 -17.02 -18.65
C TYR A 437 -49.64 -15.50 -18.87
N LYS A 438 -50.76 -14.80 -19.07
CA LYS A 438 -50.80 -13.33 -19.14
C LYS A 438 -50.35 -12.68 -17.82
N ARG A 439 -50.77 -13.21 -16.66
CA ARG A 439 -50.28 -12.76 -15.34
C ARG A 439 -48.80 -13.07 -15.14
N LEU A 440 -48.33 -14.25 -15.55
CA LEU A 440 -46.93 -14.67 -15.43
C LEU A 440 -46.01 -13.83 -16.32
N ARG A 441 -46.38 -13.55 -17.58
CA ARG A 441 -45.65 -12.61 -18.45
C ARG A 441 -45.62 -11.19 -17.86
N LYS A 442 -46.71 -10.71 -17.24
CA LYS A 442 -46.73 -9.40 -16.55
C LYS A 442 -45.83 -9.40 -15.30
N ALA A 443 -45.83 -10.46 -14.51
CA ALA A 443 -44.94 -10.62 -13.37
C ALA A 443 -43.46 -10.67 -13.80
N LEU A 444 -43.16 -11.42 -14.86
CA LEU A 444 -41.81 -11.53 -15.43
C LEU A 444 -41.29 -10.15 -15.90
N ARG A 445 -42.09 -9.41 -16.69
CA ARG A 445 -41.76 -8.03 -17.11
C ARG A 445 -41.56 -7.08 -15.93
N LEU A 446 -42.33 -7.24 -14.85
CA LEU A 446 -42.13 -6.45 -13.62
C LEU A 446 -40.82 -6.82 -12.91
N THR A 447 -40.41 -8.09 -12.90
CA THR A 447 -39.10 -8.49 -12.36
C THR A 447 -37.94 -8.06 -13.26
N GLU A 448 -38.08 -8.15 -14.59
CA GLU A 448 -37.09 -7.68 -15.58
C GLU A 448 -36.89 -6.16 -15.47
N ASN A 449 -37.97 -5.38 -15.35
CA ASN A 449 -37.89 -3.94 -15.14
C ASN A 449 -37.27 -3.58 -13.78
N ARG A 450 -37.60 -4.30 -12.70
CA ARG A 450 -36.94 -4.09 -11.39
C ARG A 450 -35.45 -4.44 -11.45
N TYR A 451 -35.07 -5.48 -12.18
CA TYR A 451 -33.68 -5.88 -12.38
C TYR A 451 -32.92 -4.88 -13.25
N SER A 452 -33.52 -4.33 -14.32
CA SER A 452 -32.88 -3.32 -15.17
C SER A 452 -32.70 -1.97 -14.45
N VAL A 453 -33.67 -1.57 -13.61
CA VAL A 453 -33.51 -0.41 -12.71
C VAL A 453 -32.41 -0.66 -11.68
N ALA A 454 -32.36 -1.84 -11.06
CA ALA A 454 -31.28 -2.20 -10.14
C ALA A 454 -29.90 -2.20 -10.82
N LEU A 455 -29.79 -2.70 -12.05
CA LEU A 455 -28.55 -2.63 -12.85
C LEU A 455 -28.13 -1.18 -13.10
N ARG A 456 -29.05 -0.30 -13.55
CA ARG A 456 -28.76 1.13 -13.76
C ARG A 456 -28.31 1.81 -12.46
N GLN A 457 -28.94 1.48 -11.34
CA GLN A 457 -28.58 2.00 -10.02
C GLN A 457 -27.19 1.50 -9.59
N ILE A 458 -26.86 0.22 -9.80
CA ILE A 458 -25.53 -0.34 -9.57
C ILE A 458 -24.49 0.36 -10.46
N THR A 459 -24.78 0.59 -11.74
CA THR A 459 -23.86 1.32 -12.64
C THR A 459 -23.66 2.78 -12.21
N SER A 460 -24.71 3.48 -11.74
CA SER A 460 -24.56 4.81 -11.13
C SER A 460 -23.66 4.73 -9.90
N MET A 461 -23.97 3.84 -8.95
CA MET A 461 -23.18 3.68 -7.72
C MET A 461 -21.72 3.29 -8.01
N GLN A 462 -21.45 2.49 -9.05
CA GLN A 462 -20.09 2.17 -9.50
C GLN A 462 -19.35 3.40 -10.05
N HIS A 463 -20.03 4.23 -10.85
CA HIS A 463 -19.49 5.48 -11.38
C HIS A 463 -19.32 6.55 -10.28
N ASP A 464 -20.22 6.60 -9.30
CA ASP A 464 -20.13 7.50 -8.15
C ASP A 464 -19.02 7.04 -7.19
N LEU A 465 -18.87 5.74 -6.93
CA LEU A 465 -17.71 5.17 -6.23
C LEU A 465 -16.40 5.44 -6.97
N TRP A 466 -16.38 5.36 -8.31
CA TRP A 466 -15.23 5.74 -9.12
C TRP A 466 -14.90 7.23 -8.97
N ARG A 467 -15.91 8.12 -8.99
CA ARG A 467 -15.74 9.56 -8.70
C ARG A 467 -15.25 9.84 -7.29
N TYR A 468 -15.74 9.11 -6.28
CA TYR A 468 -15.25 9.21 -4.90
C TYR A 468 -13.80 8.75 -4.81
N HIS A 469 -13.44 7.62 -5.42
CA HIS A 469 -12.08 7.10 -5.42
C HIS A 469 -11.10 8.02 -6.20
N GLU A 470 -11.50 8.61 -7.32
CA GLU A 470 -10.67 9.57 -8.04
C GLU A 470 -10.52 10.90 -7.26
N ARG A 471 -11.59 11.36 -6.60
CA ARG A 471 -11.53 12.48 -5.66
C ARG A 471 -10.69 12.15 -4.42
N GLU A 472 -10.65 10.91 -3.98
CA GLU A 472 -9.81 10.43 -2.88
C GLU A 472 -8.33 10.36 -3.29
N LYS A 473 -8.01 9.95 -4.52
CA LYS A 473 -6.66 10.09 -5.09
C LYS A 473 -6.21 11.56 -5.12
N LEU A 474 -7.06 12.46 -5.59
CA LEU A 474 -6.79 13.91 -5.58
C LEU A 474 -6.59 14.43 -4.14
N ASN A 475 -7.48 14.07 -3.22
CA ASN A 475 -7.38 14.45 -1.81
C ASN A 475 -6.16 13.83 -1.09
N SER A 476 -5.66 12.68 -1.54
CA SER A 476 -4.42 12.07 -1.02
C SER A 476 -3.14 12.72 -1.56
N ARG A 477 -3.26 13.68 -2.48
CA ARG A 477 -2.21 14.59 -2.94
C ARG A 477 -2.67 16.05 -2.81
N PRO A 478 -2.89 16.56 -1.58
CA PRO A 478 -3.35 17.95 -1.38
C PRO A 478 -2.37 18.98 -1.94
N GLU A 479 -1.09 18.62 -2.06
CA GLU A 479 -0.05 19.37 -2.77
C GLU A 479 -0.48 19.74 -4.21
N LEU A 480 -1.09 18.80 -4.95
CA LEU A 480 -1.57 19.04 -6.33
C LEU A 480 -2.91 19.76 -6.43
N ALA A 481 -3.55 20.10 -5.30
CA ALA A 481 -4.78 20.89 -5.29
C ALA A 481 -4.53 22.40 -5.48
N THR A 482 -3.27 22.84 -5.39
CA THR A 482 -2.84 24.22 -5.63
C THR A 482 -2.05 24.33 -6.93
N GLU A 483 -2.16 25.46 -7.62
CA GLU A 483 -1.36 25.73 -8.83
C GLU A 483 0.15 25.73 -8.52
N GLU A 484 0.51 26.13 -7.31
CA GLU A 484 1.91 26.20 -6.85
C GLU A 484 2.49 24.81 -6.57
N GLY A 485 1.77 23.92 -5.89
CA GLY A 485 2.23 22.53 -5.73
C GLY A 485 2.21 21.72 -7.03
N LEU A 486 1.31 22.06 -7.98
CA LEU A 486 1.38 21.57 -9.36
C LEU A 486 2.66 22.02 -10.08
N LYS A 487 3.06 23.30 -9.94
CA LYS A 487 4.35 23.79 -10.45
C LYS A 487 5.53 23.10 -9.79
N GLN A 488 5.49 22.87 -8.48
CA GLN A 488 6.58 22.22 -7.75
C GLN A 488 6.76 20.75 -8.13
N GLU A 489 5.68 19.97 -8.28
CA GLU A 489 5.78 18.59 -8.79
C GLU A 489 6.16 18.57 -10.29
N LEU A 490 5.74 19.55 -11.10
CA LEU A 490 6.21 19.69 -12.49
C LEU A 490 7.73 19.95 -12.55
N ILE A 491 8.23 20.91 -11.76
CA ILE A 491 9.66 21.23 -11.64
C ILE A 491 10.45 20.01 -11.16
N ARG A 492 9.93 19.27 -10.17
CA ARG A 492 10.54 18.03 -9.68
C ARG A 492 10.55 16.94 -10.74
N LEU A 493 9.45 16.70 -11.45
CA LEU A 493 9.40 15.72 -12.54
C LEU A 493 10.32 16.11 -13.71
N GLN A 494 10.49 17.41 -13.97
CA GLN A 494 11.45 17.92 -14.94
C GLN A 494 12.91 17.71 -14.48
N GLN A 495 13.20 17.84 -13.18
CA GLN A 495 14.50 17.49 -12.60
C GLN A 495 14.76 15.96 -12.64
N ASP A 496 13.78 15.13 -12.28
CA ASP A 496 13.86 13.66 -12.37
C ASP A 496 14.09 13.20 -13.83
N LEU A 497 13.49 13.88 -14.81
CA LEU A 497 13.70 13.62 -16.24
C LEU A 497 15.07 14.09 -16.73
N GLU A 498 15.55 15.27 -16.31
CA GLU A 498 16.88 15.75 -16.69
C GLU A 498 17.99 14.92 -16.05
N GLN A 499 17.83 14.47 -14.79
CA GLN A 499 18.75 13.53 -14.17
C GLN A 499 18.82 12.21 -14.98
N ARG A 500 17.67 11.65 -15.37
CA ARG A 500 17.63 10.43 -16.21
C ARG A 500 18.23 10.67 -17.61
N SER A 501 18.05 11.86 -18.18
CA SER A 501 18.67 12.29 -19.44
C SER A 501 20.21 12.30 -19.32
N GLU A 502 20.74 12.91 -18.25
CA GLU A 502 22.17 12.94 -17.93
C GLU A 502 22.74 11.54 -17.62
N GLU A 503 22.01 10.70 -16.90
CA GLU A 503 22.37 9.28 -16.66
C GLU A 503 22.43 8.47 -17.95
N ILE A 504 21.42 8.57 -18.83
CA ILE A 504 21.40 7.90 -20.14
C ILE A 504 22.55 8.39 -21.04
N LYS A 505 22.82 9.70 -21.03
CA LYS A 505 23.93 10.34 -21.75
C LYS A 505 25.28 9.86 -21.23
N ASN A 506 25.47 9.74 -19.92
CA ASN A 506 26.68 9.20 -19.30
C ASN A 506 26.87 7.70 -19.61
N LEU A 507 25.81 6.89 -19.51
CA LEU A 507 25.83 5.47 -19.91
C LEU A 507 26.17 5.30 -21.40
N LYS A 508 25.63 6.16 -22.28
CA LYS A 508 25.98 6.18 -23.70
C LYS A 508 27.45 6.55 -23.93
N ASN A 509 27.97 7.55 -23.22
CA ASN A 509 29.39 7.93 -23.29
C ASN A 509 30.31 6.79 -22.81
N HIS A 510 29.96 6.09 -21.73
CA HIS A 510 30.66 4.89 -21.28
C HIS A 510 30.61 3.75 -22.31
N LEU A 511 29.45 3.51 -22.94
CA LEU A 511 29.31 2.50 -23.99
C LEU A 511 30.20 2.83 -25.20
N SER A 512 30.22 4.09 -25.65
CA SER A 512 31.08 4.54 -26.74
C SER A 512 32.57 4.43 -26.39
N SER A 513 32.98 4.83 -25.19
CA SER A 513 34.38 4.69 -24.71
C SER A 513 34.81 3.22 -24.61
N ASN A 514 33.92 2.33 -24.14
CA ASN A 514 34.16 0.89 -24.15
C ASN A 514 34.23 0.30 -25.58
N GLN A 515 33.41 0.79 -26.50
CA GLN A 515 33.45 0.37 -27.91
C GLN A 515 34.73 0.88 -28.62
N GLU A 516 35.19 2.09 -28.32
CA GLU A 516 36.44 2.67 -28.84
C GLU A 516 37.67 1.95 -28.31
N SER A 517 37.69 1.62 -27.01
CA SER A 517 38.78 0.82 -26.43
C SER A 517 38.79 -0.62 -26.97
N SER A 518 37.63 -1.27 -27.13
CA SER A 518 37.51 -2.58 -27.78
C SER A 518 38.03 -2.56 -29.22
N ARG A 519 37.65 -1.54 -30.01
CA ARG A 519 38.17 -1.33 -31.36
C ARG A 519 39.69 -1.12 -31.34
N SER A 520 40.21 -0.32 -30.42
CA SER A 520 41.66 -0.13 -30.26
C SER A 520 42.38 -1.41 -29.90
N THR A 521 41.80 -2.32 -29.09
CA THR A 521 42.39 -3.63 -28.84
C THR A 521 42.32 -4.55 -30.05
N ASP A 522 41.21 -4.59 -30.79
CA ASP A 522 41.09 -5.40 -32.01
C ASP A 522 42.06 -4.93 -33.10
N ASP A 523 42.24 -3.62 -33.26
CA ASP A 523 43.15 -3.04 -34.25
C ASP A 523 44.63 -3.21 -33.85
N ARG A 524 44.94 -3.20 -32.54
CA ARG A 524 46.27 -3.61 -32.03
C ARG A 524 46.53 -5.10 -32.28
N LEU A 525 45.53 -5.97 -32.09
CA LEU A 525 45.65 -7.41 -32.37
C LEU A 525 45.83 -7.68 -33.87
N ARG A 526 45.09 -6.98 -34.73
CA ARG A 526 45.29 -7.00 -36.19
C ARG A 526 46.70 -6.55 -36.58
N ALA A 527 47.18 -5.42 -36.05
CA ALA A 527 48.54 -4.94 -36.29
C ALA A 527 49.60 -5.95 -35.83
N PHE A 528 49.45 -6.52 -34.63
CA PHE A 528 50.36 -7.51 -34.08
C PHE A 528 50.38 -8.82 -34.89
N SER A 529 49.23 -9.27 -35.43
CA SER A 529 49.16 -10.41 -36.35
C SER A 529 49.87 -10.12 -37.69
N LYS A 530 49.71 -8.91 -38.24
CA LYS A 530 50.47 -8.46 -39.43
C LYS A 530 51.97 -8.41 -39.15
N ASP A 531 52.38 -7.88 -38.00
CA ASP A 531 53.80 -7.77 -37.62
C ASP A 531 54.44 -9.14 -37.37
N ILE A 532 53.75 -10.09 -36.73
CA ILE A 532 54.21 -11.48 -36.58
C ILE A 532 54.29 -12.17 -37.95
N SER A 533 53.31 -11.96 -38.83
CA SER A 533 53.33 -12.52 -40.20
C SER A 533 54.51 -11.97 -41.00
N ARG A 534 54.80 -10.66 -40.89
CA ARG A 534 55.98 -10.02 -41.50
C ARG A 534 57.29 -10.57 -40.91
N ALA A 535 57.37 -10.75 -39.59
CA ALA A 535 58.53 -11.31 -38.91
C ALA A 535 58.75 -12.80 -39.26
N LEU A 536 57.69 -13.57 -39.44
CA LEU A 536 57.75 -14.97 -39.89
C LEU A 536 58.32 -15.06 -41.31
N ASN A 537 57.84 -14.23 -42.24
CA ASN A 537 58.41 -14.12 -43.59
C ASN A 537 59.89 -13.72 -43.55
N ILE A 538 60.24 -12.66 -42.82
CA ILE A 538 61.64 -12.21 -42.69
C ILE A 538 62.54 -13.29 -42.10
N HIS A 539 62.07 -14.05 -41.10
CA HIS A 539 62.84 -15.19 -40.55
C HIS A 539 62.94 -16.35 -41.55
N LEU A 540 61.92 -16.60 -42.35
CA LEU A 540 61.94 -17.65 -43.37
C LEU A 540 62.91 -17.31 -44.52
N ASP A 541 62.88 -16.07 -45.02
CA ASP A 541 63.83 -15.54 -46.00
C ASP A 541 65.26 -15.47 -45.45
N SER A 542 65.44 -15.02 -44.20
CA SER A 542 66.75 -15.01 -43.54
C SER A 542 67.31 -16.43 -43.39
N TYR A 543 66.46 -17.41 -43.08
CA TYR A 543 66.87 -18.81 -42.98
C TYR A 543 67.25 -19.36 -44.35
N ALA A 544 66.48 -19.08 -45.40
CA ALA A 544 66.83 -19.43 -46.78
C ALA A 544 68.16 -18.79 -47.23
N LEU A 545 68.39 -17.51 -46.88
CA LEU A 545 69.64 -16.79 -47.19
C LEU A 545 70.84 -17.38 -46.42
N VAL A 546 70.70 -17.72 -45.15
CA VAL A 546 71.75 -18.36 -44.34
C VAL A 546 72.05 -19.77 -44.87
N CYS A 547 71.03 -20.58 -45.17
CA CYS A 547 71.19 -21.88 -45.83
C CYS A 547 71.94 -21.74 -47.17
N SER A 548 71.58 -20.76 -48.00
CA SER A 548 72.27 -20.49 -49.27
C SER A 548 73.73 -20.06 -49.07
N ALA A 549 74.01 -19.15 -48.13
CA ALA A 549 75.34 -18.65 -47.84
C ALA A 549 76.28 -19.73 -47.26
N MET A 550 75.75 -20.67 -46.46
CA MET A 550 76.49 -21.84 -45.97
C MET A 550 76.51 -23.02 -46.95
N LYS A 551 75.68 -23.00 -48.01
CA LYS A 551 75.44 -24.09 -48.97
C LYS A 551 74.84 -25.37 -48.36
N GLU A 552 73.97 -25.23 -47.36
CA GLU A 552 73.21 -26.34 -46.78
C GLU A 552 71.74 -26.30 -47.25
N ASN A 553 71.12 -27.47 -47.45
CA ASN A 553 69.70 -27.54 -47.81
C ASN A 553 68.80 -27.25 -46.59
N PRO A 554 67.70 -26.49 -46.74
CA PRO A 554 66.80 -26.19 -45.64
C PRO A 554 66.10 -27.44 -45.10
N ALA A 555 65.81 -27.43 -43.80
CA ALA A 555 65.16 -28.57 -43.12
C ALA A 555 63.74 -28.83 -43.65
N LYS A 556 63.37 -30.11 -43.81
CA LYS A 556 62.07 -30.54 -44.38
C LYS A 556 60.85 -29.93 -43.68
N GLN A 557 60.91 -29.78 -42.35
CA GLN A 557 59.84 -29.17 -41.56
C GLN A 557 59.62 -27.69 -41.92
N VAL A 558 60.69 -26.95 -42.25
CA VAL A 558 60.59 -25.54 -42.67
C VAL A 558 60.02 -25.43 -44.10
N THR A 559 60.29 -26.42 -44.96
CA THR A 559 59.71 -26.50 -46.30
C THR A 559 58.22 -26.82 -46.26
N GLU A 560 57.81 -27.82 -45.46
CA GLU A 560 56.41 -28.18 -45.24
C GLU A 560 55.60 -27.03 -44.62
N LEU A 561 56.18 -26.28 -43.68
CA LEU A 561 55.54 -25.10 -43.09
C LEU A 561 55.37 -23.95 -44.10
N ALA A 562 56.35 -23.70 -44.97
CA ALA A 562 56.24 -22.69 -46.02
C ALA A 562 55.14 -23.04 -47.04
N GLU A 563 55.06 -24.31 -47.44
CA GLU A 563 54.05 -24.85 -48.35
C GLU A 563 52.63 -24.75 -47.75
N ARG A 564 52.49 -25.10 -46.46
CA ARG A 564 51.22 -25.01 -45.70
C ARG A 564 50.74 -23.58 -45.46
N LEU A 565 51.64 -22.59 -45.52
CA LEU A 565 51.33 -21.15 -45.45
C LEU A 565 51.27 -20.48 -46.84
N GLN A 566 51.53 -21.22 -47.93
CA GLN A 566 51.60 -20.72 -49.31
C GLN A 566 52.69 -19.64 -49.55
N ILE A 567 53.76 -19.62 -48.74
CA ILE A 567 54.85 -18.63 -48.83
C ILE A 567 55.97 -19.15 -49.76
N PRO A 568 56.32 -18.46 -50.87
CA PRO A 568 57.33 -18.96 -51.81
C PRO A 568 58.77 -18.84 -51.28
N LEU A 569 59.38 -19.97 -50.93
CA LEU A 569 60.82 -20.03 -50.56
C LEU A 569 61.73 -19.66 -51.74
N ARG A 570 62.33 -18.47 -51.72
CA ARG A 570 63.22 -17.98 -52.79
C ARG A 570 64.65 -18.54 -52.70
N LEU A 571 64.76 -19.86 -52.85
CA LEU A 571 66.03 -20.58 -53.00
C LEU A 571 66.57 -20.42 -54.42
N ASN A 572 67.31 -19.35 -54.72
CA ASN A 572 68.01 -19.25 -56.00
C ASN A 572 69.31 -18.43 -55.94
N ASN A 573 70.41 -19.01 -56.43
CA ASN A 573 71.71 -18.35 -56.56
C ASN A 573 72.06 -18.12 -58.04
N LYS A 574 72.12 -16.85 -58.47
CA LYS A 574 73.08 -16.36 -59.49
C LYS A 574 73.07 -14.85 -59.63
N GLU A 575 74.19 -14.30 -60.10
CA GLU A 575 74.46 -12.86 -60.11
C GLU A 575 73.68 -12.08 -61.17
N SER A 576 73.23 -10.86 -60.84
CA SER A 576 73.79 -9.61 -61.38
C SER A 576 73.11 -8.38 -60.74
N PRO A 577 73.83 -7.29 -60.44
CA PRO A 577 73.23 -6.04 -59.97
C PRO A 577 72.96 -5.05 -61.12
N ASP A 578 71.90 -4.25 -61.00
CA ASP A 578 72.00 -2.78 -61.19
C ASP A 578 70.86 -2.08 -60.42
N VAL A 579 70.96 -0.75 -60.26
CA VAL A 579 70.13 0.02 -59.33
C VAL A 579 68.87 0.59 -59.99
N SER A 580 67.73 0.46 -59.31
CA SER A 580 66.63 1.43 -59.43
C SER A 580 65.93 1.61 -58.09
N VAL A 581 66.12 2.79 -57.51
CA VAL A 581 65.35 3.31 -56.38
C VAL A 581 63.91 3.59 -56.84
N ALA A 582 62.97 3.64 -55.89
CA ALA A 582 61.54 3.95 -56.10
C ALA A 582 60.74 2.86 -56.82
N SER A 583 60.45 1.78 -56.09
CA SER A 583 59.06 1.37 -55.96
C SER A 583 58.75 1.12 -54.48
N ASP A 584 57.89 1.97 -53.91
CA ASP A 584 57.23 1.69 -52.64
C ASP A 584 56.18 0.59 -52.88
N VAL A 585 56.65 -0.65 -52.95
CA VAL A 585 55.78 -1.81 -52.93
C VAL A 585 55.20 -1.89 -51.53
N ASN A 586 53.97 -1.39 -51.36
CA ASN A 586 53.20 -1.49 -50.11
C ASN A 586 53.06 -2.97 -49.71
N THR A 587 53.96 -3.45 -48.85
CA THR A 587 53.97 -4.84 -48.36
C THR A 587 52.77 -5.19 -47.47
N ASP A 588 51.93 -4.20 -47.14
CA ASP A 588 50.72 -4.38 -46.36
C ASP A 588 49.61 -5.14 -47.11
N ASP A 589 49.57 -5.08 -48.46
CA ASP A 589 48.51 -5.71 -49.28
C ASP A 589 48.64 -7.24 -49.39
N GLU A 590 49.86 -7.77 -49.49
CA GLU A 590 50.10 -9.22 -49.37
C GLU A 590 49.94 -9.72 -47.92
N GLY A 591 50.10 -8.85 -46.93
CA GLY A 591 49.77 -9.15 -45.53
C GLY A 591 48.27 -9.41 -45.34
N ASP A 592 47.41 -8.54 -45.89
CA ASP A 592 45.95 -8.73 -45.81
C ASP A 592 45.47 -9.98 -46.55
N ARG A 593 46.12 -10.39 -47.65
CA ARG A 593 45.79 -11.63 -48.36
C ARG A 593 45.98 -12.90 -47.52
N LEU A 594 46.94 -12.91 -46.60
CA LEU A 594 47.16 -14.03 -45.68
C LEU A 594 46.17 -14.00 -44.51
N VAL A 595 45.93 -12.83 -43.92
CA VAL A 595 44.93 -12.65 -42.84
C VAL A 595 43.52 -13.03 -43.32
N MET A 596 43.14 -12.63 -44.53
CA MET A 596 41.79 -12.87 -45.08
C MET A 596 41.55 -14.32 -45.54
N ARG A 597 42.58 -15.19 -45.61
CA ARG A 597 42.43 -16.60 -46.06
C ARG A 597 42.27 -17.63 -44.96
N LEU A 598 42.51 -17.27 -43.69
CA LEU A 598 42.34 -18.17 -42.54
C LEU A 598 41.06 -17.88 -41.73
N ALA A 599 40.29 -16.85 -42.09
CA ALA A 599 39.03 -16.48 -41.45
C ALA A 599 37.82 -16.90 -42.31
N PRO A 600 36.77 -17.50 -41.71
CA PRO A 600 35.44 -17.56 -42.32
C PRO A 600 34.88 -16.15 -42.58
N ALA A 601 33.93 -16.04 -43.52
CA ALA A 601 33.44 -14.74 -44.02
C ALA A 601 32.55 -13.94 -43.03
N ASP A 602 32.17 -14.53 -41.90
CA ASP A 602 31.42 -13.86 -40.83
C ASP A 602 32.34 -13.48 -39.68
N SER A 603 32.16 -12.27 -39.14
CA SER A 603 33.01 -11.58 -38.17
C SER A 603 33.71 -12.51 -37.14
N PRO A 604 35.05 -12.67 -37.19
CA PRO A 604 35.75 -13.54 -36.25
C PRO A 604 35.70 -12.97 -34.83
N SER A 605 35.53 -13.84 -33.84
CA SER A 605 35.70 -13.44 -32.44
C SER A 605 37.16 -13.06 -32.15
N SER A 606 37.37 -12.16 -31.20
CA SER A 606 38.73 -11.77 -30.73
C SER A 606 39.53 -13.02 -30.27
N GLU A 607 38.83 -14.01 -29.72
CA GLU A 607 39.34 -15.32 -29.32
C GLU A 607 39.83 -16.17 -30.51
N ALA A 608 39.13 -16.18 -31.64
CA ALA A 608 39.58 -16.87 -32.86
C ALA A 608 40.85 -16.22 -33.45
N LEU A 609 40.93 -14.88 -33.40
CA LEU A 609 42.11 -14.15 -33.86
C LEU A 609 43.32 -14.38 -32.93
N GLY A 610 43.11 -14.42 -31.60
CA GLY A 610 44.14 -14.74 -30.61
C GLY A 610 44.75 -16.13 -30.82
N ASN A 611 43.91 -17.16 -30.99
CA ASN A 611 44.36 -18.53 -31.27
C ASN A 611 45.23 -18.63 -32.54
N ALA A 612 44.94 -17.85 -33.58
CA ALA A 612 45.76 -17.78 -34.79
C ALA A 612 47.13 -17.10 -34.53
N VAL A 613 47.12 -15.99 -33.77
CA VAL A 613 48.34 -15.27 -33.36
C VAL A 613 49.29 -16.15 -32.54
N ASP A 614 48.77 -16.91 -31.57
CA ASP A 614 49.59 -17.79 -30.72
C ASP A 614 50.27 -18.90 -31.53
N PHE A 615 49.57 -19.48 -32.52
CA PHE A 615 50.14 -20.46 -33.44
C PHE A 615 51.27 -19.85 -34.29
N GLN A 616 51.04 -18.66 -34.87
CA GLN A 616 52.06 -17.93 -35.64
C GLN A 616 53.28 -17.57 -34.78
N LEU A 617 53.07 -17.09 -33.55
CA LEU A 617 54.12 -16.68 -32.62
C LEU A 617 54.98 -17.87 -32.16
N SER A 618 54.38 -19.04 -31.95
CA SER A 618 55.09 -20.28 -31.63
C SER A 618 56.07 -20.67 -32.76
N MET A 619 55.60 -20.65 -34.01
CA MET A 619 56.45 -20.95 -35.19
C MET A 619 57.56 -19.92 -35.41
N ALA A 620 57.25 -18.63 -35.26
CA ALA A 620 58.23 -17.55 -35.42
C ALA A 620 59.38 -17.69 -34.40
N ASN A 621 59.08 -18.07 -33.16
CA ASN A 621 60.10 -18.32 -32.14
C ASN A 621 61.00 -19.53 -32.45
N HIS A 622 60.48 -20.57 -33.11
CA HIS A 622 61.28 -21.72 -33.53
C HIS A 622 62.31 -21.32 -34.61
N LEU A 623 61.88 -20.61 -35.67
CA LEU A 623 62.79 -20.10 -36.71
C LEU A 623 63.81 -19.09 -36.15
N ARG A 624 63.37 -18.20 -35.23
CA ARG A 624 64.24 -17.24 -34.55
C ARG A 624 65.37 -17.94 -33.76
N HIS A 625 65.07 -19.06 -33.09
CA HIS A 625 66.08 -19.82 -32.35
C HIS A 625 67.15 -20.44 -33.27
N LEU A 626 66.74 -20.99 -34.42
CA LEU A 626 67.66 -21.50 -35.42
C LEU A 626 68.58 -20.38 -35.93
N LEU A 627 68.01 -19.24 -36.34
CA LEU A 627 68.78 -18.08 -36.83
C LEU A 627 69.75 -17.49 -35.79
N TYR A 628 69.34 -17.39 -34.53
CA TYR A 628 70.19 -16.83 -33.49
C TYR A 628 71.50 -17.62 -33.34
N SER A 629 71.41 -18.96 -33.40
CA SER A 629 72.56 -19.89 -33.35
C SER A 629 73.54 -19.76 -34.53
N PHE A 630 73.10 -19.14 -35.65
CA PHE A 630 73.98 -18.77 -36.76
C PHE A 630 74.57 -17.36 -36.57
N SER A 631 73.80 -16.40 -36.07
CA SER A 631 74.24 -15.00 -35.89
C SER A 631 75.31 -14.80 -34.81
N GLU A 632 75.29 -15.61 -33.74
CA GLU A 632 76.26 -15.53 -32.64
C GLU A 632 77.70 -15.85 -33.10
N LYS A 633 77.83 -16.69 -34.14
CA LYS A 633 79.10 -17.02 -34.82
C LYS A 633 79.70 -15.83 -35.59
N TYR A 634 78.91 -14.79 -35.86
CA TYR A 634 79.28 -13.64 -36.71
C TYR A 634 79.60 -12.38 -35.90
N THR A 635 78.82 -12.08 -34.86
CA THR A 635 78.89 -10.80 -34.12
C THR A 635 80.19 -10.58 -33.33
N GLN A 636 81.02 -11.61 -33.12
CA GLN A 636 82.32 -11.48 -32.47
C GLN A 636 83.33 -10.63 -33.26
N VAL A 637 83.08 -10.37 -34.56
CA VAL A 637 84.06 -9.79 -35.50
C VAL A 637 84.20 -8.26 -35.44
N VAL A 638 83.21 -7.50 -34.93
CA VAL A 638 82.99 -6.10 -35.36
C VAL A 638 83.24 -4.97 -34.33
N LYS A 639 83.29 -5.22 -33.02
CA LYS A 639 83.19 -4.13 -31.99
C LYS A 639 84.48 -3.31 -31.73
N LYS A 640 84.72 -2.17 -32.43
CA LYS A 640 85.76 -1.15 -32.08
C LYS A 640 85.40 0.34 -32.38
N SER A 641 85.65 1.25 -31.40
CA SER A 641 86.04 2.72 -31.44
C SER A 641 85.09 3.95 -31.74
N THR A 642 84.58 4.63 -30.68
CA THR A 642 84.83 6.03 -30.11
C THR A 642 84.62 7.44 -30.80
N GLY A 643 84.63 8.56 -29.99
CA GLY A 643 84.33 10.02 -30.32
C GLY A 643 85.01 11.16 -29.45
N GLN A 644 84.30 12.27 -29.04
CA GLN A 644 84.69 13.53 -28.23
C GLN A 644 85.28 14.77 -29.01
N VAL A 645 85.47 16.09 -28.64
CA VAL A 645 85.44 17.11 -27.48
C VAL A 645 85.39 18.59 -28.08
N SER A 646 85.47 19.82 -27.44
CA SER A 646 84.92 20.53 -26.21
C SER A 646 85.46 22.03 -26.00
N MET A 647 84.76 22.92 -25.23
CA MET A 647 85.20 24.15 -24.44
C MET A 647 85.13 25.65 -24.95
N ASP A 648 84.52 26.57 -24.15
CA ASP A 648 84.49 28.07 -24.32
C ASP A 648 84.12 28.82 -22.98
N LEU A 649 84.96 28.76 -21.94
CA LEU A 649 84.45 28.60 -20.55
C LEU A 649 84.69 29.72 -19.51
N GLU A 650 85.65 30.63 -19.69
CA GLU A 650 86.27 31.31 -18.53
C GLU A 650 85.83 32.76 -18.29
N GLU A 651 85.67 33.58 -19.34
CA GLU A 651 85.28 34.99 -19.20
C GLU A 651 83.87 35.16 -18.59
N ALA A 652 82.95 34.24 -18.93
CA ALA A 652 81.62 34.14 -18.33
C ALA A 652 81.64 34.05 -16.78
N GLN A 653 82.70 33.50 -16.17
CA GLN A 653 82.76 33.24 -14.73
C GLN A 653 82.88 34.52 -13.87
N GLN A 654 83.24 35.66 -14.47
CA GLN A 654 83.36 36.94 -13.78
C GLN A 654 81.99 37.63 -13.67
N GLU A 655 81.26 37.79 -14.78
CA GLU A 655 79.92 38.38 -14.81
C GLU A 655 78.92 37.55 -13.97
N ILE A 656 79.03 36.22 -14.05
CA ILE A 656 78.28 35.27 -13.22
C ILE A 656 78.33 35.61 -11.72
N ARG A 657 79.42 36.20 -11.19
CA ARG A 657 79.54 36.56 -9.77
C ARG A 657 78.74 37.81 -9.39
N ALA A 658 78.72 38.85 -10.23
CA ALA A 658 77.89 40.02 -9.98
C ALA A 658 76.40 39.69 -10.12
N LEU A 659 76.04 38.92 -11.15
CA LEU A 659 74.68 38.44 -11.37
C LEU A 659 74.19 37.55 -10.20
N LYS A 660 75.04 36.67 -9.64
CA LYS A 660 74.72 35.85 -8.46
C LYS A 660 74.24 36.68 -7.27
N ALA A 661 74.91 37.78 -6.93
CA ALA A 661 74.52 38.62 -5.79
C ALA A 661 73.14 39.28 -6.00
N SER A 662 72.86 39.79 -7.20
CA SER A 662 71.52 40.32 -7.54
C SER A 662 70.45 39.21 -7.60
N ASN A 663 70.84 38.00 -7.99
CA ASN A 663 69.97 36.82 -7.95
C ASN A 663 69.57 36.49 -6.51
N GLU A 664 70.49 36.57 -5.54
CA GLU A 664 70.23 36.17 -4.15
C GLU A 664 69.21 37.08 -3.46
N VAL A 665 69.34 38.40 -3.57
CA VAL A 665 68.32 39.34 -3.04
C VAL A 665 66.94 39.09 -3.69
N LYS A 666 66.91 38.79 -5.00
CA LYS A 666 65.67 38.41 -5.69
C LYS A 666 65.13 37.05 -5.24
N ARG A 667 66.00 36.08 -4.90
CA ARG A 667 65.62 34.78 -4.33
C ARG A 667 65.03 34.93 -2.93
N GLU A 668 65.57 35.80 -2.09
CA GLU A 668 65.02 36.11 -0.75
C GLU A 668 63.63 36.77 -0.86
N GLN A 669 63.46 37.73 -1.76
CA GLN A 669 62.14 38.33 -2.04
C GLN A 669 61.15 37.27 -2.56
N VAL A 670 61.57 36.44 -3.52
CA VAL A 670 60.75 35.33 -4.05
C VAL A 670 60.45 34.27 -2.98
N ALA A 671 61.38 33.97 -2.07
CA ALA A 671 61.16 33.06 -0.96
C ALA A 671 60.14 33.63 0.05
N THR A 672 60.23 34.93 0.34
CA THR A 672 59.28 35.66 1.20
C THR A 672 57.88 35.68 0.58
N MET A 673 57.76 36.03 -0.71
CA MET A 673 56.49 35.95 -1.44
C MET A 673 55.93 34.52 -1.49
N ARG A 674 56.78 33.51 -1.75
CA ARG A 674 56.38 32.09 -1.69
C ARG A 674 55.93 31.67 -0.30
N SER A 675 56.48 32.23 0.78
CA SER A 675 55.97 32.01 2.14
C SER A 675 54.59 32.62 2.33
N MET A 676 54.37 33.88 1.95
CA MET A 676 53.06 34.53 2.07
C MET A 676 51.98 33.86 1.19
N LEU A 677 52.35 33.38 0.01
CA LEU A 677 51.46 32.59 -0.86
C LEU A 677 51.15 31.21 -0.27
N ARG A 678 52.10 30.57 0.43
CA ARG A 678 51.84 29.31 1.16
C ARG A 678 50.94 29.54 2.37
N THR A 679 51.13 30.59 3.17
CA THR A 679 50.22 30.86 4.31
C THR A 679 48.82 31.22 3.82
N ASN A 680 48.69 32.07 2.79
CA ASN A 680 47.40 32.38 2.17
C ASN A 680 46.71 31.13 1.61
N LYS A 681 47.45 30.29 0.86
CA LYS A 681 46.96 28.99 0.37
C LYS A 681 46.45 28.11 1.53
N ASN A 682 47.26 27.93 2.59
CA ASN A 682 46.88 27.09 3.73
C ASN A 682 45.63 27.63 4.44
N THR A 683 45.48 28.95 4.57
CA THR A 683 44.25 29.60 5.08
C THR A 683 43.05 29.29 4.19
N ALA A 684 43.18 29.36 2.86
CA ALA A 684 42.11 29.02 1.92
C ALA A 684 41.73 27.53 1.96
N GLU A 685 42.72 26.63 2.02
CA GLU A 685 42.49 25.18 2.19
C GLU A 685 41.80 24.88 3.53
N THR A 686 42.14 25.60 4.60
CA THR A 686 41.50 25.46 5.93
C THR A 686 40.06 25.99 5.91
N ALA A 687 39.80 27.12 5.25
CA ALA A 687 38.45 27.66 5.07
C ALA A 687 37.55 26.72 4.23
N LEU A 688 38.09 26.13 3.15
CA LEU A 688 37.41 25.12 2.35
C LEU A 688 37.16 23.82 3.12
N ALA A 689 38.11 23.37 3.94
CA ALA A 689 37.93 22.20 4.82
C ALA A 689 36.81 22.44 5.84
N ASN A 690 36.79 23.61 6.49
CA ASN A 690 35.74 24.00 7.44
C ASN A 690 34.37 24.10 6.76
N LEU A 691 34.29 24.70 5.55
CA LEU A 691 33.05 24.80 4.79
C LEU A 691 32.53 23.42 4.35
N LYS A 692 33.43 22.53 3.90
CA LYS A 692 33.09 21.14 3.57
C LYS A 692 32.62 20.35 4.79
N GLN A 693 33.27 20.53 5.95
CA GLN A 693 32.84 19.90 7.20
C GLN A 693 31.46 20.40 7.64
N LYS A 694 31.20 21.70 7.52
CA LYS A 694 29.87 22.28 7.77
C LYS A 694 28.83 21.68 6.83
N TYR A 695 29.10 21.62 5.53
CA TYR A 695 28.20 21.04 4.53
C TYR A 695 27.90 19.55 4.82
N GLU A 696 28.90 18.72 5.09
CA GLU A 696 28.68 17.31 5.43
C GLU A 696 27.91 17.14 6.75
N LYS A 697 28.11 18.04 7.75
CA LYS A 697 27.30 18.05 8.98
C LYS A 697 25.84 18.44 8.70
N GLU A 698 25.60 19.46 7.88
CA GLU A 698 24.25 19.90 7.51
C GLU A 698 23.54 18.85 6.66
N LYS A 699 24.24 18.22 5.72
CA LYS A 699 23.78 17.07 4.92
C LYS A 699 23.43 15.86 5.79
N LEU A 700 24.25 15.52 6.79
CA LEU A 700 23.92 14.46 7.76
C LEU A 700 22.68 14.83 8.60
N LEU A 701 22.58 16.08 9.06
CA LEU A 701 21.42 16.56 9.82
C LEU A 701 20.13 16.49 8.98
N VAL A 702 20.15 17.01 7.75
CA VAL A 702 19.01 16.99 6.81
C VAL A 702 18.65 15.54 6.42
N THR A 703 19.63 14.66 6.24
CA THR A 703 19.36 13.24 5.98
C THR A 703 18.69 12.58 7.19
N GLY A 704 19.15 12.89 8.41
CA GLY A 704 18.57 12.39 9.66
C GLY A 704 17.15 12.90 9.93
N THR A 705 16.87 14.19 9.74
CA THR A 705 15.52 14.74 9.90
C THR A 705 14.58 14.23 8.81
N MET A 706 15.03 14.14 7.56
CA MET A 706 14.24 13.54 6.47
C MET A 706 13.95 12.05 6.69
N GLN A 707 14.83 11.32 7.39
CA GLN A 707 14.55 9.95 7.78
C GLN A 707 13.52 9.90 8.93
N SER A 708 13.74 10.68 10.00
CA SER A 708 12.82 10.77 11.14
C SER A 708 11.39 11.14 10.72
N LEU A 709 11.23 12.09 9.77
CA LEU A 709 9.93 12.49 9.24
C LEU A 709 9.26 11.40 8.39
N ARG A 710 10.04 10.54 7.70
CA ARG A 710 9.50 9.37 6.98
C ARG A 710 9.06 8.28 7.94
N ASP A 711 9.81 8.06 9.01
CA ASP A 711 9.50 7.06 10.03
C ASP A 711 8.26 7.47 10.84
N GLU A 712 8.15 8.75 11.23
CA GLU A 712 6.95 9.33 11.83
C GLU A 712 5.73 9.24 10.90
N LEU A 713 5.89 9.61 9.62
CA LEU A 713 4.82 9.46 8.62
C LEU A 713 4.41 7.99 8.40
N ALA A 714 5.32 7.03 8.57
CA ALA A 714 5.02 5.60 8.50
C ALA A 714 4.20 5.15 9.72
N VAL A 715 4.55 5.59 10.93
CA VAL A 715 3.78 5.32 12.16
C VAL A 715 2.39 5.95 12.09
N LEU A 716 2.28 7.20 11.66
CA LEU A 716 0.97 7.87 11.47
C LEU A 716 0.09 7.16 10.44
N LYS A 717 0.67 6.55 9.40
CA LYS A 717 -0.05 5.68 8.46
C LYS A 717 -0.45 4.33 9.08
N GLU A 718 0.40 3.71 9.90
CA GLU A 718 0.06 2.50 10.67
C GLU A 718 -1.13 2.77 11.59
N ASP A 719 -1.14 3.91 12.30
CA ASP A 719 -2.21 4.30 13.21
C ASP A 719 -3.49 4.78 12.50
N SER A 720 -3.38 5.43 11.35
CA SER A 720 -4.53 5.70 10.48
C SER A 720 -5.19 4.41 10.01
N ALA A 721 -4.40 3.39 9.62
CA ALA A 721 -4.91 2.07 9.23
C ALA A 721 -5.56 1.32 10.41
N LYS A 722 -4.98 1.38 11.62
CA LYS A 722 -5.61 0.86 12.85
C LYS A 722 -6.96 1.53 13.12
N ASN A 723 -7.03 2.85 12.99
CA ASN A 723 -8.27 3.61 13.18
C ASN A 723 -9.34 3.27 12.12
N ALA A 724 -8.94 3.04 10.85
CA ALA A 724 -9.85 2.56 9.82
C ALA A 724 -10.38 1.15 10.12
N SER A 725 -9.49 0.23 10.56
CA SER A 725 -9.85 -1.13 10.97
C SER A 725 -10.82 -1.14 12.18
N LEU A 726 -10.56 -0.31 13.19
CA LEU A 726 -11.47 -0.12 14.33
C LEU A 726 -12.85 0.41 13.89
N ARG A 727 -12.89 1.40 12.99
CA ARG A 727 -14.16 1.93 12.45
C ARG A 727 -14.95 0.85 11.68
N ALA A 728 -14.29 0.04 10.87
CA ALA A 728 -14.92 -1.08 10.16
C ALA A 728 -15.47 -2.14 11.14
N MET A 729 -14.68 -2.51 12.15
CA MET A 729 -15.11 -3.44 13.21
C MET A 729 -16.30 -2.90 13.99
N TYR A 730 -16.33 -1.60 14.32
CA TYR A 730 -17.50 -0.99 14.96
C TYR A 730 -18.73 -0.96 14.03
N SER A 731 -18.58 -0.69 12.73
CA SER A 731 -19.70 -0.77 11.76
C SER A 731 -20.32 -2.17 11.76
N GLN A 732 -19.48 -3.21 11.60
CA GLN A 732 -19.92 -4.60 11.65
C GLN A 732 -20.65 -4.92 12.96
N ARG A 733 -20.16 -4.43 14.12
CA ARG A 733 -20.86 -4.64 15.40
C ARG A 733 -22.21 -3.91 15.48
N TYR A 734 -22.35 -2.73 14.89
CA TYR A 734 -23.65 -2.06 14.81
C TYR A 734 -24.63 -2.80 13.87
N GLU A 735 -24.13 -3.34 12.75
CA GLU A 735 -24.91 -4.19 11.83
C GLU A 735 -25.36 -5.50 12.51
N GLU A 736 -24.47 -6.15 13.26
CA GLU A 736 -24.80 -7.33 14.07
C GLU A 736 -25.84 -7.05 15.17
N PHE A 737 -25.76 -5.89 15.83
CA PHE A 737 -26.76 -5.49 16.84
C PHE A 737 -28.10 -5.10 16.20
N ALA A 738 -28.10 -4.47 15.03
CA ALA A 738 -29.32 -4.21 14.27
C ALA A 738 -30.02 -5.51 13.88
N ALA A 739 -29.28 -6.49 13.33
CA ALA A 739 -29.83 -7.80 12.98
C ALA A 739 -30.40 -8.56 14.20
N GLN A 740 -29.77 -8.47 15.37
CA GLN A 740 -30.29 -9.04 16.61
C GLN A 740 -31.58 -8.35 17.08
N ILE A 741 -31.69 -7.03 16.92
CA ILE A 741 -32.90 -6.26 17.21
C ILE A 741 -34.04 -6.66 16.26
N ASP A 742 -33.75 -6.82 14.97
CA ASP A 742 -34.75 -7.25 13.98
C ASP A 742 -35.21 -8.70 14.23
N GLU A 743 -34.31 -9.62 14.57
CA GLU A 743 -34.67 -11.00 14.94
C GLU A 743 -35.54 -11.03 16.21
N MET A 744 -35.24 -10.20 17.21
CA MET A 744 -36.05 -10.01 18.41
C MET A 744 -37.45 -9.45 18.09
N GLN A 745 -37.55 -8.48 17.17
CA GLN A 745 -38.83 -7.94 16.71
C GLN A 745 -39.65 -8.99 15.96
N GLN A 746 -39.03 -9.80 15.09
CA GLN A 746 -39.71 -10.89 14.39
C GLN A 746 -40.25 -11.95 15.38
N LYS A 747 -39.45 -12.33 16.40
CA LYS A 747 -39.89 -13.23 17.48
C LYS A 747 -41.07 -12.66 18.27
N LEU A 748 -41.07 -11.35 18.55
CA LEU A 748 -42.19 -10.66 19.21
C LEU A 748 -43.46 -10.68 18.35
N ILE A 749 -43.35 -10.37 17.05
CA ILE A 749 -44.47 -10.40 16.10
C ILE A 749 -45.04 -11.83 15.96
N PHE A 750 -44.19 -12.85 15.95
CA PHE A 750 -44.60 -14.24 15.93
C PHE A 750 -45.40 -14.62 17.20
N ALA A 751 -44.85 -14.35 18.38
CA ALA A 751 -45.53 -14.61 19.66
C ALA A 751 -46.85 -13.82 19.81
N GLU A 752 -46.93 -12.61 19.25
CA GLU A 752 -48.18 -11.86 19.16
C GLU A 752 -49.23 -12.55 18.28
N ASN A 753 -48.82 -13.10 17.13
CA ASN A 753 -49.72 -13.81 16.23
C ASN A 753 -50.18 -15.16 16.81
N GLU A 754 -49.31 -15.88 17.52
CA GLU A 754 -49.71 -17.03 18.34
C GLU A 754 -50.73 -16.64 19.42
N ARG A 755 -50.47 -15.57 20.18
CA ARG A 755 -51.39 -15.04 21.20
C ARG A 755 -52.75 -14.64 20.62
N ARG A 756 -52.78 -14.03 19.43
CA ARG A 756 -54.02 -13.68 18.69
C ARG A 756 -54.77 -14.96 18.29
N THR A 757 -54.06 -15.96 17.77
CA THR A 757 -54.62 -17.27 17.37
C THR A 757 -55.20 -18.01 18.58
N LEU A 758 -54.47 -18.09 19.68
CA LEU A 758 -54.93 -18.69 20.94
C LEU A 758 -56.16 -17.94 21.52
N ASN A 759 -56.21 -16.61 21.41
CA ASN A 759 -57.40 -15.86 21.84
C ASN A 759 -58.62 -16.14 20.94
N SER A 760 -58.42 -16.34 19.64
CA SER A 760 -59.48 -16.75 18.71
C SER A 760 -60.00 -18.15 19.02
N LEU A 761 -59.11 -19.11 19.25
CA LEU A 761 -59.46 -20.48 19.66
C LEU A 761 -60.18 -20.51 21.01
N LEU A 762 -59.75 -19.69 21.99
CA LEU A 762 -60.42 -19.56 23.27
C LEU A 762 -61.85 -19.00 23.13
N ARG A 763 -62.06 -17.99 22.27
CA ARG A 763 -63.40 -17.47 21.97
C ARG A 763 -64.29 -18.54 21.33
N LEU A 764 -63.75 -19.30 20.38
CA LEU A 764 -64.48 -20.40 19.74
C LEU A 764 -64.86 -21.50 20.73
N ALA A 765 -63.94 -21.89 21.62
CA ALA A 765 -64.20 -22.87 22.68
C ALA A 765 -65.25 -22.38 23.70
N ILE A 766 -65.24 -21.09 24.05
CA ILE A 766 -66.28 -20.48 24.89
C ILE A 766 -67.64 -20.51 24.19
N LEU A 767 -67.72 -20.18 22.89
CA LEU A 767 -68.96 -20.26 22.11
C LEU A 767 -69.48 -21.69 22.01
N GLN A 768 -68.62 -22.67 21.73
CA GLN A 768 -68.97 -24.09 21.73
C GLN A 768 -69.45 -24.56 23.10
N LYS A 769 -68.80 -24.14 24.20
CA LYS A 769 -69.28 -24.43 25.56
C LYS A 769 -70.66 -23.84 25.80
N LEU A 770 -70.93 -22.60 25.36
CA LEU A 770 -72.23 -21.95 25.54
C LEU A 770 -73.34 -22.66 24.75
N ASP A 771 -73.12 -22.99 23.48
CA ASP A 771 -74.06 -23.80 22.66
C ASP A 771 -74.34 -25.17 23.31
N LEU A 772 -73.31 -25.88 23.79
CA LEU A 772 -73.49 -27.13 24.52
C LEU A 772 -74.22 -26.94 25.87
N THR A 773 -73.99 -25.83 26.57
CA THR A 773 -74.69 -25.51 27.82
C THR A 773 -76.17 -25.23 27.55
N GLN A 774 -76.48 -24.43 26.52
CA GLN A 774 -77.86 -24.13 26.10
C GLN A 774 -78.61 -25.38 25.65
N ARG A 775 -77.97 -26.31 24.92
CA ARG A 775 -78.57 -27.60 24.56
C ARG A 775 -78.83 -28.50 25.76
N LEU A 776 -77.98 -28.45 26.79
CA LEU A 776 -78.21 -29.18 28.04
C LEU A 776 -79.34 -28.55 28.85
N GLU A 777 -79.47 -27.22 28.87
CA GLU A 777 -80.60 -26.49 29.44
C GLU A 777 -81.91 -26.83 28.71
N ASP A 778 -81.93 -26.82 27.38
CA ASP A 778 -83.06 -27.26 26.55
C ASP A 778 -83.50 -28.70 26.85
N ILE A 779 -82.54 -29.61 27.09
CA ILE A 779 -82.82 -31.01 27.45
C ILE A 779 -83.33 -31.10 28.90
N ALA A 780 -82.76 -30.33 29.82
CA ALA A 780 -83.21 -30.28 31.21
C ALA A 780 -84.64 -29.74 31.33
N VAL A 781 -84.99 -28.66 30.62
CA VAL A 781 -86.36 -28.15 30.55
C VAL A 781 -87.31 -29.20 29.99
N LYS A 782 -86.96 -29.89 28.90
CA LYS A 782 -87.78 -30.98 28.34
C LYS A 782 -87.91 -32.18 29.29
N GLN A 783 -86.90 -32.46 30.11
CA GLN A 783 -86.97 -33.46 31.17
C GLN A 783 -87.84 -33.00 32.35
N GLU A 784 -87.86 -31.71 32.69
CA GLU A 784 -88.80 -31.18 33.68
C GLU A 784 -90.24 -31.17 33.15
N GLU A 785 -90.48 -30.78 31.90
CA GLU A 785 -91.80 -30.86 31.24
C GLU A 785 -92.33 -32.30 31.20
N SER A 786 -91.50 -33.25 30.77
CA SER A 786 -91.82 -34.69 30.83
C SER A 786 -92.01 -35.18 32.28
N GLY A 787 -91.20 -34.64 33.21
CA GLY A 787 -91.31 -34.88 34.65
C GLY A 787 -92.60 -34.33 35.26
N TYR A 788 -93.17 -33.24 34.73
CA TYR A 788 -94.48 -32.72 35.12
C TYR A 788 -95.61 -33.65 34.65
N PHE A 789 -95.52 -34.20 33.42
CA PHE A 789 -96.42 -35.26 32.96
C PHE A 789 -96.33 -36.52 33.82
N GLN A 790 -95.14 -36.87 34.33
CA GLN A 790 -94.95 -38.07 35.15
C GLN A 790 -95.30 -37.86 36.64
N LYS A 791 -95.12 -36.65 37.19
CA LYS A 791 -95.40 -36.31 38.61
C LYS A 791 -96.86 -36.01 38.95
N GLN A 792 -97.78 -36.00 37.97
CA GLN A 792 -99.22 -36.06 38.28
C GLN A 792 -99.71 -37.46 38.68
N GLN A 793 -98.85 -38.49 38.62
CA GLN A 793 -99.08 -39.75 39.31
C GLN A 793 -98.19 -39.84 40.56
N GLN A 794 -98.77 -40.37 41.65
CA GLN A 794 -98.13 -40.73 42.93
C GLN A 794 -97.68 -39.55 43.83
N SER A 795 -98.62 -39.10 44.66
CA SER A 795 -98.33 -38.38 45.91
C SER A 795 -98.00 -39.34 47.06
N HIS A 796 -96.86 -39.16 47.75
CA HIS A 796 -96.66 -39.25 49.22
C HIS A 796 -95.16 -39.28 49.60
N GLY A 797 -94.82 -38.88 50.85
CA GLY A 797 -93.58 -39.33 51.52
C GLY A 797 -92.45 -38.31 51.77
N MET A 798 -92.66 -37.41 52.75
CA MET A 798 -91.72 -36.72 53.66
C MET A 798 -90.20 -36.54 53.32
N ALA A 799 -89.66 -35.35 53.67
CA ALA A 799 -88.23 -35.00 53.61
C ALA A 799 -87.41 -35.47 54.86
N PRO A 800 -86.07 -35.34 54.88
CA PRO A 800 -85.49 -34.08 55.42
C PRO A 800 -84.14 -33.57 54.82
N ARG A 801 -83.94 -32.24 54.96
CA ARG A 801 -82.70 -31.44 55.07
C ARG A 801 -81.30 -32.00 54.68
N VAL A 802 -80.59 -31.24 53.83
CA VAL A 802 -79.22 -30.68 54.10
C VAL A 802 -79.21 -29.20 53.66
N SER A 803 -78.19 -28.41 54.02
CA SER A 803 -78.20 -26.93 54.04
C SER A 803 -77.34 -26.20 52.98
N LEU A 804 -77.81 -24.99 52.64
CA LEU A 804 -77.10 -23.71 52.38
C LEU A 804 -75.57 -23.64 52.69
N PRO A 805 -74.77 -22.81 51.97
CA PRO A 805 -75.03 -21.36 51.87
C PRO A 805 -74.71 -20.62 50.54
N ALA A 806 -75.10 -19.34 50.50
CA ALA A 806 -74.62 -18.30 49.58
C ALA A 806 -74.52 -16.96 50.34
N SER A 807 -73.59 -16.06 50.00
CA SER A 807 -73.74 -14.58 50.15
C SER A 807 -72.53 -13.75 49.65
N TYR A 808 -72.86 -12.76 48.81
CA TYR A 808 -72.24 -11.46 48.43
C TYR A 808 -71.07 -10.82 49.23
N GLY A 809 -70.24 -10.02 48.52
CA GLY A 809 -69.33 -8.98 49.04
C GLY A 809 -68.52 -8.22 47.94
N ILE A 810 -68.53 -6.88 47.93
CA ILE A 810 -68.17 -5.95 46.81
C ILE A 810 -67.84 -4.53 47.42
N PRO A 811 -67.08 -3.53 46.86
CA PRO A 811 -66.19 -3.40 45.66
C PRO A 811 -64.77 -2.75 45.90
N GLN A 812 -64.00 -2.51 44.81
CA GLN A 812 -63.08 -1.33 44.54
C GLN A 812 -61.79 -1.10 45.39
N ALA A 813 -60.72 -0.39 44.94
CA ALA A 813 -60.36 0.24 43.65
C ALA A 813 -58.81 0.46 43.46
N GLN A 814 -58.39 0.57 42.19
CA GLN A 814 -57.28 1.38 41.60
C GLN A 814 -55.78 1.21 42.02
N HIS A 815 -54.92 1.52 41.02
CA HIS A 815 -53.43 1.54 40.99
C HIS A 815 -52.86 2.90 41.51
N PRO A 816 -51.52 3.20 41.54
CA PRO A 816 -50.36 2.46 40.99
C PRO A 816 -49.04 2.40 41.81
N ALA A 817 -48.17 1.44 41.46
CA ALA A 817 -46.69 1.51 41.17
C ALA A 817 -45.73 2.37 42.06
N PRO A 818 -44.39 2.43 41.78
CA PRO A 818 -43.55 1.60 40.91
C PRO A 818 -42.28 1.00 41.60
N SER A 819 -41.66 0.01 40.96
CA SER A 819 -40.23 0.06 40.58
C SER A 819 -39.84 -1.23 39.84
N CYS A 820 -39.14 -1.10 38.70
CA CYS A 820 -38.63 -2.24 37.94
C CYS A 820 -37.09 -2.22 37.95
N ALA A 821 -36.47 -3.40 38.04
CA ALA A 821 -35.16 -3.66 37.43
C ALA A 821 -35.02 -5.17 37.17
N ASN A 822 -34.67 -5.53 35.93
CA ASN A 822 -34.28 -6.89 35.59
C ASN A 822 -32.83 -7.16 36.00
N SER A 823 -32.49 -8.41 36.30
CA SER A 823 -31.16 -8.96 36.07
C SER A 823 -31.20 -10.49 36.05
N LEU A 824 -30.76 -11.09 34.94
CA LEU A 824 -30.51 -12.52 34.81
C LEU A 824 -29.00 -12.73 34.70
N LEU A 825 -28.42 -13.48 35.64
CA LEU A 825 -27.10 -14.11 35.52
C LEU A 825 -27.12 -15.44 36.30
N PRO A 826 -26.86 -16.59 35.67
CA PRO A 826 -26.71 -17.87 36.35
C PRO A 826 -25.25 -18.35 36.39
N ASN A 827 -24.77 -18.72 37.57
CA ASN A 827 -23.68 -19.66 37.78
C ASN A 827 -23.81 -20.21 39.22
N PRO A 828 -23.70 -21.54 39.46
CA PRO A 828 -22.70 -22.01 40.41
C PRO A 828 -22.12 -23.42 40.12
N VAL A 829 -21.29 -23.91 41.04
CA VAL A 829 -20.28 -24.97 40.86
C VAL A 829 -20.50 -26.17 41.82
N ASN A 830 -20.60 -27.40 41.27
CA ASN A 830 -20.27 -28.71 41.89
C ASN A 830 -21.08 -29.11 43.18
N PRO A 831 -20.87 -30.29 43.85
CA PRO A 831 -20.00 -31.44 43.53
C PRO A 831 -20.55 -32.89 43.70
N GLN A 832 -20.15 -33.79 42.77
CA GLN A 832 -19.81 -35.24 42.98
C GLN A 832 -20.90 -36.21 43.53
N PRO A 833 -20.68 -37.55 43.59
CA PRO A 833 -20.23 -38.49 42.55
C PRO A 833 -21.15 -39.76 42.43
N TYR A 834 -20.80 -40.74 41.57
CA TYR A 834 -20.78 -42.21 41.79
C TYR A 834 -21.19 -43.14 40.61
N ILE A 835 -20.28 -44.08 40.29
CA ILE A 835 -20.49 -45.52 39.96
C ILE A 835 -20.92 -46.01 38.54
N LEU A 836 -20.24 -47.12 38.19
CA LEU A 836 -20.22 -48.07 37.05
C LEU A 836 -21.52 -48.38 36.26
N GLY A 837 -21.34 -48.79 34.99
CA GLY A 837 -22.31 -49.56 34.19
C GLY A 837 -21.72 -50.13 32.89
N ASN A 838 -21.68 -51.46 32.72
CA ASN A 838 -21.00 -52.16 31.62
C ASN A 838 -21.78 -52.22 30.29
N HIS A 839 -21.05 -52.15 29.16
CA HIS A 839 -20.96 -53.07 27.99
C HIS A 839 -22.00 -54.23 27.79
N PRO A 840 -22.11 -54.87 26.59
CA PRO A 840 -21.73 -54.49 25.20
C PRO A 840 -22.72 -54.97 24.07
N VAL A 841 -22.24 -55.00 22.80
CA VAL A 841 -22.67 -55.80 21.62
C VAL A 841 -23.80 -55.25 20.70
N GLY A 842 -23.58 -55.31 19.38
CA GLY A 842 -24.66 -55.34 18.36
C GLY A 842 -24.37 -54.65 17.02
N ALA A 843 -23.92 -55.39 16.00
CA ALA A 843 -23.76 -54.93 14.60
C ALA A 843 -23.78 -56.15 13.65
N PRO A 844 -23.82 -56.00 12.31
CA PRO A 844 -24.54 -55.07 11.42
C PRO A 844 -25.51 -55.93 10.53
N PRO A 845 -25.61 -55.88 9.17
CA PRO A 845 -25.56 -54.80 8.17
C PRO A 845 -26.81 -54.75 7.24
N PHE A 846 -26.88 -53.81 6.28
CA PHE A 846 -27.11 -54.06 4.82
C PHE A 846 -27.08 -52.74 3.99
N SER A 847 -26.85 -52.83 2.67
CA SER A 847 -26.58 -51.73 1.71
C SER A 847 -27.36 -51.97 0.38
N PRO A 848 -27.19 -51.18 -0.73
CA PRO A 848 -26.56 -49.87 -0.93
C PRO A 848 -27.66 -48.82 -1.30
N PRO A 849 -27.90 -48.22 -2.52
CA PRO A 849 -27.23 -48.19 -3.84
C PRO A 849 -26.73 -46.78 -4.29
N GLU A 850 -26.30 -46.64 -5.56
CA GLU A 850 -26.05 -45.37 -6.27
C GLU A 850 -27.15 -45.07 -7.34
N PRO A 851 -27.04 -44.01 -8.16
CA PRO A 851 -26.30 -44.14 -9.44
C PRO A 851 -25.42 -42.94 -9.88
N SER A 852 -24.54 -43.20 -10.86
CA SER A 852 -23.61 -42.28 -11.54
C SER A 852 -24.33 -41.36 -12.59
N GLY A 853 -23.72 -40.35 -13.24
CA GLY A 853 -22.33 -39.84 -13.24
C GLY A 853 -22.07 -38.85 -14.40
N LEU A 854 -20.80 -38.63 -14.78
CA LEU A 854 -20.26 -37.83 -15.91
C LEU A 854 -20.22 -36.28 -15.78
N GLY A 855 -19.07 -35.68 -16.14
CA GLY A 855 -18.89 -34.22 -16.33
C GLY A 855 -17.47 -33.71 -16.05
N ARG A 856 -16.64 -33.49 -17.08
CA ARG A 856 -15.21 -33.10 -16.95
C ARG A 856 -14.86 -31.82 -17.73
N VAL A 857 -14.65 -30.69 -17.05
CA VAL A 857 -13.90 -29.51 -17.56
C VAL A 857 -13.16 -28.83 -16.38
N SER A 858 -12.00 -28.23 -16.66
CA SER A 858 -11.12 -27.53 -15.69
C SER A 858 -11.71 -26.21 -15.14
N GLY A 859 -11.33 -25.82 -13.91
CA GLY A 859 -11.62 -24.50 -13.34
C GLY A 859 -10.75 -24.16 -12.12
N VAL A 860 -10.02 -23.04 -12.19
CA VAL A 860 -9.09 -22.52 -11.17
C VAL A 860 -9.86 -21.82 -10.02
N ALA A 861 -9.16 -21.56 -8.90
CA ALA A 861 -9.56 -20.86 -7.67
C ALA A 861 -10.32 -21.72 -6.65
N SER A 862 -9.84 -22.01 -5.42
CA SER A 862 -9.14 -21.24 -4.37
C SER A 862 -10.05 -20.59 -3.31
N GLY A 863 -10.56 -21.43 -2.41
CA GLY A 863 -10.47 -21.26 -0.94
C GLY A 863 -11.17 -20.05 -0.27
N GLY A 864 -12.10 -20.33 0.64
CA GLY A 864 -12.69 -19.32 1.52
C GLY A 864 -13.87 -19.79 2.36
N ALA A 865 -13.72 -20.83 3.19
CA ALA A 865 -14.81 -21.32 4.06
C ALA A 865 -14.33 -21.79 5.44
N SER A 866 -15.09 -21.39 6.46
CA SER A 866 -14.85 -21.45 7.91
C SER A 866 -14.80 -22.85 8.57
N GLY A 867 -14.20 -22.90 9.77
CA GLY A 867 -14.20 -24.04 10.72
C GLY A 867 -12.86 -24.05 11.50
N VAL A 868 -12.74 -23.73 12.80
CA VAL A 868 -13.55 -23.98 14.01
C VAL A 868 -13.54 -25.45 14.44
N HIS A 869 -13.15 -25.69 15.71
CA HIS A 869 -12.89 -26.99 16.37
C HIS A 869 -11.59 -27.70 15.92
N GLN A 870 -10.89 -28.48 16.75
CA GLN A 870 -11.10 -28.86 18.16
C GLN A 870 -9.75 -29.19 18.84
N THR A 871 -9.63 -29.01 20.16
CA THR A 871 -8.43 -29.38 20.94
C THR A 871 -8.60 -30.72 21.66
N PRO A 872 -7.57 -31.59 21.66
CA PRO A 872 -7.42 -32.65 22.65
C PRO A 872 -6.11 -32.52 23.46
N GLY A 873 -6.21 -32.46 24.80
CA GLY A 873 -5.20 -33.08 25.67
C GLY A 873 -5.51 -34.58 25.82
N LEU A 874 -4.74 -35.44 26.49
CA LEU A 874 -3.67 -35.28 27.50
C LEU A 874 -2.74 -36.55 27.39
N PRO A 875 -2.04 -37.02 28.44
CA PRO A 875 -0.81 -36.50 29.04
C PRO A 875 0.34 -37.55 29.04
N LEU A 876 1.51 -37.22 29.60
CA LEU A 876 2.09 -37.95 30.76
C LEU A 876 3.41 -37.37 31.31
N HIS A 877 3.70 -37.70 32.57
CA HIS A 877 4.90 -37.30 33.32
C HIS A 877 6.22 -37.89 32.77
N ARG A 878 7.31 -37.13 32.91
CA ARG A 878 8.47 -37.60 33.71
C ARG A 878 9.36 -36.48 34.23
N THR A 879 9.48 -36.38 35.55
CA THR A 879 10.58 -35.71 36.27
C THR A 879 11.82 -36.61 36.24
N ILE A 880 13.06 -36.06 36.21
CA ILE A 880 14.25 -36.51 36.99
C ILE A 880 15.55 -35.76 36.57
N LEU A 881 16.32 -35.34 37.60
CA LEU A 881 17.75 -34.96 37.64
C LEU A 881 18.34 -33.84 36.73
N SER A 882 18.80 -32.76 37.38
CA SER A 882 20.08 -32.08 37.07
C SER A 882 21.27 -32.86 37.69
N PRO A 883 22.55 -32.59 37.33
CA PRO A 883 23.33 -31.68 38.20
C PRO A 883 24.51 -30.89 37.55
N GLN A 884 24.77 -29.67 38.07
CA GLN A 884 26.09 -29.00 38.29
C GLN A 884 27.05 -28.79 37.07
N HIS A 885 27.94 -27.78 36.98
CA HIS A 885 28.39 -26.68 37.85
C HIS A 885 28.33 -25.34 37.04
N ALA A 886 28.69 -24.13 37.49
CA ALA A 886 29.38 -23.66 38.71
C ALA A 886 28.96 -22.22 39.11
N SER A 887 29.17 -21.88 40.39
CA SER A 887 29.18 -20.52 40.96
C SER A 887 30.64 -19.96 40.95
N PRO A 888 31.04 -18.84 41.62
CA PRO A 888 30.27 -17.84 42.39
C PRO A 888 30.69 -16.34 42.20
N ASN A 889 29.87 -15.39 42.69
CA ASN A 889 30.22 -14.41 43.75
C ASN A 889 29.40 -13.11 43.72
N SER A 890 28.67 -12.82 44.81
CA SER A 890 28.92 -11.68 45.72
C SER A 890 27.84 -11.63 46.83
N HIS A 891 28.11 -10.89 47.91
CA HIS A 891 27.38 -10.96 49.19
C HIS A 891 26.60 -9.67 49.53
N THR A 892 25.54 -9.81 50.33
CA THR A 892 24.99 -8.89 51.37
C THR A 892 24.96 -7.36 51.11
N GLY A 893 23.88 -6.62 51.30
CA GLY A 893 22.59 -6.90 51.97
C GLY A 893 22.51 -6.30 53.39
N ALA A 894 21.65 -5.30 53.59
CA ALA A 894 21.33 -4.69 54.90
C ALA A 894 19.89 -4.09 54.92
N LYS A 895 19.38 -3.70 56.10
CA LYS A 895 18.00 -3.24 56.38
C LYS A 895 17.98 -2.05 57.36
N PHE A 896 16.77 -1.56 57.67
CA PHE A 896 16.37 -0.63 58.76
C PHE A 896 16.59 0.88 58.46
N ILE A 897 15.83 1.83 59.05
CA ILE A 897 14.86 1.77 60.17
C ILE A 897 13.59 2.63 59.90
N SER A 898 12.64 2.67 60.85
CA SER A 898 11.25 3.19 60.71
C SER A 898 10.98 4.63 61.20
N SER A 899 10.02 5.32 60.58
CA SER A 899 9.01 6.22 61.22
C SER A 899 7.89 6.52 60.19
N GLY A 900 6.67 6.98 60.52
CA GLY A 900 6.04 7.17 61.84
C GLY A 900 5.23 8.47 61.93
N GLY A 901 3.95 8.48 61.56
CA GLY A 901 3.10 9.69 61.63
C GLY A 901 1.63 9.46 61.20
N THR A 902 0.69 10.24 61.75
CA THR A 902 -0.76 10.07 61.60
C THR A 902 -1.50 11.40 61.39
N ASP A 903 -2.58 11.39 60.60
CA ASP A 903 -3.99 11.63 61.06
C ASP A 903 -4.90 12.35 60.01
N ARG A 904 -6.22 12.25 60.24
CA ARG A 904 -7.39 12.98 59.68
C ARG A 904 -7.11 14.23 58.82
N SER A 905 -7.87 14.43 57.73
CA SER A 905 -9.26 14.94 57.87
C SER A 905 -10.16 14.80 56.64
N LYS A 906 -11.48 14.82 56.90
CA LYS A 906 -12.54 14.95 55.87
C LYS A 906 -12.87 16.43 55.63
N ARG A 907 -13.16 16.82 54.38
CA ARG A 907 -14.22 17.80 54.07
C ARG A 907 -14.62 17.78 52.59
N THR A 908 -15.93 17.73 52.34
CA THR A 908 -16.55 18.26 51.12
C THR A 908 -16.98 19.72 51.40
N PRO A 909 -17.31 20.49 50.35
CA PRO A 909 -18.69 20.98 50.29
C PRO A 909 -19.32 20.93 48.88
N ARG A 910 -20.63 21.19 48.83
CA ARG A 910 -21.45 21.41 47.61
C ARG A 910 -21.47 22.90 47.24
N THR A 911 -21.52 23.21 45.95
CA THR A 911 -22.52 24.08 45.25
C THR A 911 -22.19 24.03 43.74
N LYS A 912 -23.08 23.82 42.75
CA LYS A 912 -24.40 24.39 42.39
C LYS A 912 -24.40 25.89 42.02
N ARG A 913 -24.30 26.20 40.71
CA ARG A 913 -25.43 26.70 39.90
C ARG A 913 -25.08 26.88 38.40
N ASP A 914 -25.88 26.22 37.56
CA ASP A 914 -26.74 26.78 36.50
C ASP A 914 -26.40 28.17 35.89
N GLY A 915 -26.30 28.23 34.55
CA GLY A 915 -26.32 29.46 33.75
C GLY A 915 -26.46 29.13 32.25
N GLN A 916 -27.49 29.65 31.58
CA GLN A 916 -27.75 29.42 30.14
C GLN A 916 -27.36 30.64 29.30
N SER A 917 -26.81 30.39 28.11
CA SER A 917 -27.04 31.14 26.86
C SER A 917 -26.66 30.24 25.69
#